data_AF-A0A2A2LL15-F1
#
_entry.id   AF-A0A2A2LL15-F1
#
_cell.length_a   1.000
_cell.length_b   1.000
_cell.length_c   1.000
_cell.angle_alpha   90.00
_cell.angle_beta   90.00
_cell.angle_gamma   90.00
#
_symmetry.space_group_name_H-M   'P 1'
#
loop_
_entity.id
_entity.type
_entity.pdbx_description
1 polymer ?
#
loop_
_entity_poly.entity_id
_entity_poly.type
_entity_poly.pdbx_seq_one_letter_code
_entity_poly.pdbx_strand_id
1 'polypeptide(L)'
;MAFIAFRQKFVQRKFTCLDDCDIEKNNLTFSEGARLEARLTGFKGGQGILELWQKRGKRPQIMIIMTGLEENKNYHAIFVPMDSNNAKSCFRRGLSKEEAEGEKLISIVADHTGMAVMPWTPIDFHVLSDDIVGKQVLIVEEGSQQIVDCGRLEVKGNHSTWLQEISNSTGMSIAIGVEEHAHALPYFLGWLENIEYPKSRINLQFFLNSNEDSSSEQLKWWKDSVKNLFHAISFEKESDNWLETALRSARLKKSGKILLITPDFIISDKTFIQHLGSVPNHVVVVPVVRGIRGKFANVDNVDEEFIEELQTERFINDEVFLPLFVNLTAMDSSYLTFDSGNLLSYVGASDPTEVFTVSASRMKIPIYLDHARYYGFYIKSDMEIEDKRRLLRYSVADLLADGYPTPIISRTVRPWVSESEKWGVNEIYLINLKRRPEKLERMLKIFELLGVDFKYWEAVDGWRLEDVPEMKEIKQLPSYLDPFHKRPMKTGEIGCFLSHYRIWKDVVQRKLSRVIVFEDDLRFASFGLERIKELLEDLDASLLPWDLIYLGRKKNSEKEETWVRNHRHLSTAEYSYWTLGYMLSLEGARKLIDANPLSKLVPVDEYLPIMADKHPNEEWSSHFQPRNLRMYTLYPLSVEPQKYTTDPDYVSDTEDSTIIQSGQDSHKRDEL
;
A
#
# COMPACT_ATOMS: atom_id res chain seq x y z
N MET A 1 -1.54 -20.14 45.84
CA MET A 1 -1.38 -21.43 45.12
C MET A 1 -2.67 -22.27 45.08
N ALA A 2 -3.16 -22.86 46.18
CA ALA A 2 -4.35 -23.74 46.13
C ALA A 2 -5.64 -23.06 45.64
N PHE A 3 -5.86 -21.79 46.01
CA PHE A 3 -7.01 -20.99 45.57
C PHE A 3 -6.96 -20.67 44.06
N ILE A 4 -5.78 -20.33 43.55
CA ILE A 4 -5.54 -20.07 42.12
C ILE A 4 -5.71 -21.37 41.31
N ALA A 5 -5.17 -22.49 41.78
CA ALA A 5 -5.32 -23.79 41.12
C ALA A 5 -6.79 -24.25 41.06
N PHE A 6 -7.58 -24.01 42.11
CA PHE A 6 -9.01 -24.30 42.13
C PHE A 6 -9.78 -23.43 41.11
N ARG A 7 -9.45 -22.14 41.05
CA ARG A 7 -10.07 -21.20 40.10
C ARG A 7 -9.62 -21.41 38.67
N GLN A 8 -8.37 -21.81 38.43
CA GLN A 8 -7.88 -22.21 37.10
C GLN A 8 -8.73 -23.35 36.54
N LYS A 9 -8.99 -24.39 37.34
CA LYS A 9 -9.93 -25.47 36.97
C LYS A 9 -11.35 -24.96 36.74
N PHE A 10 -11.79 -23.92 37.45
CA PHE A 10 -13.11 -23.32 37.29
C PHE A 10 -13.24 -22.46 36.02
N VAL A 11 -12.23 -21.64 35.71
CA VAL A 11 -12.17 -20.82 34.48
C VAL A 11 -12.10 -21.72 33.25
N GLN A 12 -11.25 -22.76 33.29
CA GLN A 12 -11.18 -23.78 32.25
C GLN A 12 -12.51 -24.53 32.05
N ARG A 13 -13.37 -24.61 33.07
CA ARG A 13 -14.70 -25.26 32.99
C ARG A 13 -15.82 -24.32 32.54
N LYS A 14 -15.72 -23.01 32.78
CA LYS A 14 -16.81 -22.05 32.55
C LYS A 14 -16.70 -21.26 31.25
N PHE A 15 -15.51 -21.12 30.68
CA PHE A 15 -15.27 -20.37 29.46
C PHE A 15 -14.72 -21.34 28.40
N THR A 16 -15.63 -21.77 27.51
CA THR A 16 -15.34 -22.58 26.33
C THR A 16 -14.26 -21.92 25.47
N CYS A 17 -13.20 -22.67 25.14
CA CYS A 17 -12.26 -22.26 24.09
C CYS A 17 -13.02 -22.02 22.78
N LEU A 18 -12.67 -20.93 22.08
CA LEU A 18 -13.06 -20.74 20.69
C LEU A 18 -12.12 -21.62 19.83
N ASP A 19 -12.73 -22.62 19.19
CA ASP A 19 -12.20 -23.61 18.26
C ASP A 19 -11.18 -24.65 18.81
N ASP A 20 -11.53 -25.93 18.63
CA ASP A 20 -10.69 -27.15 18.81
C ASP A 20 -10.25 -27.52 20.24
N CYS A 21 -11.19 -27.74 21.16
CA CYS A 21 -10.95 -28.54 22.38
C CYS A 21 -11.78 -29.83 22.33
N ASP A 22 -11.10 -30.99 22.33
CA ASP A 22 -11.76 -32.29 22.37
C ASP A 22 -12.38 -32.54 23.75
N ILE A 23 -13.71 -32.69 23.80
CA ILE A 23 -14.48 -32.93 25.02
C ILE A 23 -14.69 -34.44 25.18
N GLU A 24 -13.61 -35.22 25.28
CA GLU A 24 -13.70 -36.59 25.78
C GLU A 24 -12.70 -36.84 26.91
N LYS A 25 -13.26 -37.21 28.08
CA LYS A 25 -12.58 -37.65 29.32
C LYS A 25 -11.83 -36.58 30.12
N ASN A 26 -12.59 -35.73 30.84
CA ASN A 26 -12.28 -35.18 32.19
C ASN A 26 -10.89 -34.56 32.48
N ASN A 27 -10.05 -34.34 31.47
CA ASN A 27 -8.79 -33.63 31.52
C ASN A 27 -8.84 -32.52 30.48
N LEU A 28 -9.00 -31.27 30.93
CA LEU A 28 -8.74 -30.09 30.10
C LEU A 28 -7.23 -29.99 29.86
N THR A 29 -6.74 -30.82 28.95
CA THR A 29 -5.38 -30.77 28.43
C THR A 29 -5.47 -30.43 26.97
N PHE A 30 -4.97 -29.24 26.57
CA PHE A 30 -4.50 -29.04 25.21
C PHE A 30 -3.50 -30.16 24.94
N SER A 31 -3.90 -31.17 24.18
CA SER A 31 -3.06 -32.32 23.84
C SER A 31 -1.96 -31.94 22.83
N GLU A 32 -2.12 -30.80 22.15
CA GLU A 32 -1.24 -30.34 21.06
C GLU A 32 -0.94 -28.83 21.18
N GLY A 33 0.28 -28.42 20.82
CA GLY A 33 0.75 -27.03 20.86
C GLY A 33 1.71 -26.69 22.01
N ALA A 34 2.48 -25.61 21.85
CA ALA A 34 3.49 -25.14 22.78
C ALA A 34 2.88 -24.26 23.87
N ARG A 35 3.36 -24.38 25.11
CA ARG A 35 2.84 -23.64 26.27
C ARG A 35 3.96 -23.01 27.08
N LEU A 36 3.78 -21.73 27.41
CA LEU A 36 4.57 -21.02 28.40
C LEU A 36 3.70 -20.65 29.60
N GLU A 37 4.29 -20.69 30.80
CA GLU A 37 3.69 -20.21 32.04
C GLU A 37 4.63 -19.19 32.68
N ALA A 38 4.09 -18.05 33.08
CA ALA A 38 4.74 -17.15 34.02
C ALA A 38 3.98 -17.14 35.34
N ARG A 39 4.69 -17.49 36.42
CA ARG A 39 4.20 -17.30 37.79
C ARG A 39 4.49 -15.88 38.21
N LEU A 40 3.42 -15.11 38.37
CA LEU A 40 3.47 -13.71 38.73
C LEU A 40 3.48 -13.57 40.26
N THR A 41 4.38 -12.75 40.77
CA THR A 41 4.50 -12.46 42.21
C THR A 41 4.53 -10.95 42.46
N GLY A 42 3.75 -10.51 43.45
CA GLY A 42 3.48 -9.10 43.74
C GLY A 42 3.72 -8.65 45.18
N PHE A 43 3.77 -7.32 45.40
CA PHE A 43 4.20 -6.65 46.65
C PHE A 43 3.24 -6.76 47.87
N LYS A 44 2.13 -7.50 47.78
CA LYS A 44 1.21 -7.73 48.92
C LYS A 44 0.75 -9.18 49.05
N GLY A 45 1.59 -10.13 48.63
CA GLY A 45 1.17 -11.53 48.52
C GLY A 45 0.24 -11.78 47.33
N GLY A 46 0.12 -10.80 46.43
CA GLY A 46 -0.50 -10.96 45.12
C GLY A 46 0.21 -12.07 44.36
N GLN A 47 -0.60 -12.99 43.86
CA GLN A 47 -0.14 -14.13 43.08
C GLN A 47 -0.97 -14.19 41.82
N GLY A 48 -0.28 -14.46 40.72
CA GLY A 48 -0.91 -14.68 39.44
C GLY A 48 -0.25 -15.77 38.64
N ILE A 49 -0.98 -16.23 37.64
CA ILE A 49 -0.50 -17.12 36.60
C ILE A 49 -0.89 -16.49 35.28
N LEU A 50 0.09 -16.37 34.39
CA LEU A 50 -0.11 -16.04 32.99
C LEU A 50 0.33 -17.25 32.17
N GLU A 51 -0.52 -17.69 31.25
CA GLU A 51 -0.18 -18.75 30.32
C GLU A 51 -0.32 -18.26 28.88
N LEU A 52 0.65 -18.63 28.06
CA LEU A 52 0.62 -18.48 26.61
C LEU A 52 0.50 -19.86 25.98
N TRP A 53 -0.33 -19.98 24.95
CA TRP A 53 -0.46 -21.19 24.16
C TRP A 53 -0.46 -20.84 22.68
N GLN A 54 0.26 -21.64 21.89
CA GLN A 54 0.18 -21.58 20.44
C GLN A 54 0.40 -22.95 19.82
N LYS A 55 -0.48 -23.31 18.89
CA LYS A 55 -0.28 -24.42 17.95
C LYS A 55 0.03 -23.86 16.57
N ARG A 56 0.88 -24.55 15.81
CA ARG A 56 1.25 -24.16 14.44
C ARG A 56 -0.01 -23.92 13.58
N GLY A 57 -0.04 -22.79 12.86
CA GLY A 57 -1.16 -22.40 11.99
C GLY A 57 -2.37 -21.79 12.71
N LYS A 58 -2.32 -21.64 14.05
CA LYS A 58 -3.37 -21.02 14.85
C LYS A 58 -2.85 -19.74 15.52
N ARG A 59 -3.77 -18.83 15.82
CA ARG A 59 -3.45 -17.59 16.55
C ARG A 59 -3.01 -17.91 17.98
N PRO A 60 -1.99 -17.22 18.49
CA PRO A 60 -1.55 -17.38 19.86
C PRO A 60 -2.63 -16.87 20.83
N GLN A 61 -2.75 -17.54 21.97
CA GLN A 61 -3.73 -17.22 22.99
C GLN A 61 -3.05 -17.00 24.34
N ILE A 62 -3.66 -16.13 25.15
CA ILE A 62 -3.22 -15.82 26.51
C ILE A 62 -4.34 -16.10 27.51
N MET A 63 -3.97 -16.59 28.69
CA MET A 63 -4.82 -16.66 29.88
C MET A 63 -4.11 -15.97 31.03
N ILE A 64 -4.82 -15.14 31.80
CA ILE A 64 -4.27 -14.46 32.97
C ILE A 64 -5.22 -14.64 34.15
N ILE A 65 -4.70 -15.10 35.28
CA ILE A 65 -5.44 -15.16 36.56
C ILE A 65 -4.58 -14.51 37.61
N MET A 66 -5.06 -13.45 38.25
CA MET A 66 -4.33 -12.69 39.25
C MET A 66 -5.21 -12.36 40.45
N THR A 67 -4.56 -12.18 41.60
CA THR A 67 -5.18 -11.85 42.88
C THR A 67 -4.33 -10.83 43.63
N GLY A 68 -4.94 -10.04 44.51
CA GLY A 68 -4.22 -9.04 45.30
C GLY A 68 -3.90 -7.75 44.54
N LEU A 69 -4.63 -7.49 43.44
CA LEU A 69 -4.63 -6.23 42.73
C LEU A 69 -5.49 -5.20 43.45
N GLU A 70 -5.28 -3.92 43.17
CA GLU A 70 -6.18 -2.86 43.65
C GLU A 70 -7.50 -2.92 42.88
N GLU A 71 -8.61 -2.77 43.61
CA GLU A 71 -9.98 -2.97 43.13
C GLU A 71 -10.36 -1.98 42.03
N ASN A 72 -11.10 -2.46 41.01
CA ASN A 72 -11.65 -1.65 39.91
C ASN A 72 -10.61 -0.83 39.12
N LYS A 73 -9.35 -1.30 39.06
CA LYS A 73 -8.26 -0.69 38.29
C LYS A 73 -7.88 -1.50 37.05
N ASN A 74 -7.29 -0.80 36.09
CA ASN A 74 -6.80 -1.37 34.84
C ASN A 74 -5.29 -1.60 34.89
N TYR A 75 -4.86 -2.68 34.25
CA TYR A 75 -3.46 -3.07 34.16
C TYR A 75 -3.11 -3.52 32.75
N HIS A 76 -1.83 -3.49 32.40
CA HIS A 76 -1.29 -3.99 31.16
C HIS A 76 -0.27 -5.11 31.44
N ALA A 77 -0.42 -6.22 30.72
CA ALA A 77 0.61 -7.25 30.65
C ALA A 77 1.61 -6.87 29.55
N ILE A 78 2.88 -6.73 29.89
CA ILE A 78 3.95 -6.28 29.00
C ILE A 78 5.06 -7.33 28.98
N PHE A 79 5.40 -7.81 27.78
CA PHE A 79 6.54 -8.67 27.54
C PHE A 79 7.83 -7.86 27.38
N VAL A 80 8.89 -8.28 28.07
CA VAL A 80 10.21 -7.62 28.03
C VAL A 80 11.27 -8.61 27.55
N PRO A 81 11.91 -8.39 26.38
CA PRO A 81 12.81 -9.37 25.74
C PRO A 81 14.22 -9.46 26.37
N MET A 82 14.50 -8.73 27.44
CA MET A 82 15.85 -8.68 28.05
C MET A 82 16.06 -9.73 29.14
N ASP A 83 17.29 -10.28 29.20
CA ASP A 83 17.74 -11.11 30.32
C ASP A 83 18.11 -10.22 31.50
N SER A 84 17.15 -9.87 32.35
CA SER A 84 17.46 -9.17 33.60
C SER A 84 18.10 -10.15 34.59
N ASN A 85 19.42 -10.31 34.51
CA ASN A 85 20.21 -11.10 35.47
C ASN A 85 20.20 -10.54 36.90
N ASN A 86 19.53 -9.41 37.13
CA ASN A 86 19.25 -8.90 38.47
C ASN A 86 17.80 -9.19 38.85
N ALA A 87 17.58 -10.36 39.45
CA ALA A 87 16.38 -10.65 40.24
C ALA A 87 16.38 -9.85 41.56
N LYS A 88 16.48 -8.52 41.48
CA LYS A 88 15.96 -7.65 42.54
C LYS A 88 14.46 -7.60 42.33
N SER A 89 13.70 -7.76 43.40
CA SER A 89 12.24 -7.82 43.30
C SER A 89 11.69 -6.64 42.49
N CYS A 90 10.86 -6.92 41.50
CA CYS A 90 10.25 -5.91 40.60
C CYS A 90 9.27 -4.95 41.28
N PHE A 91 9.16 -5.01 42.62
CA PHE A 91 8.22 -4.26 43.42
C PHE A 91 8.52 -2.77 43.45
N ARG A 92 7.49 -1.94 43.21
CA ARG A 92 7.53 -0.47 43.37
C ARG A 92 8.68 0.23 42.66
N ARG A 93 9.05 -0.27 41.49
CA ARG A 93 9.88 0.49 40.55
C ARG A 93 9.00 0.97 39.41
N GLY A 94 9.21 2.20 38.98
CA GLY A 94 8.69 2.65 37.69
C GLY A 94 9.35 1.84 36.56
N LEU A 95 8.65 1.73 35.43
CA LEU A 95 9.25 1.21 34.20
C LEU A 95 10.56 1.96 33.91
N SER A 96 11.64 1.21 33.60
CA SER A 96 12.81 1.83 32.98
C SER A 96 12.45 2.28 31.57
N LYS A 97 13.27 3.14 30.95
CA LYS A 97 13.07 3.52 29.54
C LYS A 97 13.02 2.31 28.61
N GLU A 98 13.84 1.30 28.88
CA GLU A 98 13.93 0.07 28.11
C GLU A 98 12.72 -0.86 28.33
N GLU A 99 12.17 -0.91 29.54
CA GLU A 99 10.95 -1.69 29.83
C GLU A 99 9.68 -1.03 29.28
N ALA A 100 9.69 0.30 29.15
CA ALA A 100 8.60 1.04 28.53
C ALA A 100 8.52 0.79 27.00
N GLU A 101 9.59 0.32 26.37
CA GLU A 101 9.63 -0.15 24.98
C GLU A 101 9.17 -1.62 24.84
N GLY A 102 8.81 -2.28 25.95
CA GLY A 102 8.29 -3.65 25.95
C GLY A 102 6.96 -3.79 25.20
N GLU A 103 6.70 -5.00 24.72
CA GLU A 103 5.53 -5.30 23.90
C GLU A 103 4.29 -5.54 24.77
N LYS A 104 3.24 -4.74 24.57
CA LYS A 104 1.98 -4.90 25.31
C LYS A 104 1.22 -6.12 24.79
N LEU A 105 1.08 -7.14 25.62
CA LEU A 105 0.36 -8.38 25.28
C LEU A 105 -1.16 -8.18 25.33
N ILE A 106 -1.67 -7.64 26.44
CA ILE A 106 -3.12 -7.42 26.65
C ILE A 106 -3.37 -6.47 27.83
N SER A 107 -4.56 -5.89 27.91
CA SER A 107 -5.03 -5.15 29.11
C SER A 107 -5.99 -6.01 29.94
N ILE A 108 -5.90 -5.91 31.26
CA ILE A 108 -6.75 -6.63 32.21
C ILE A 108 -7.36 -5.67 33.23
N VAL A 109 -8.55 -5.99 33.72
CA VAL A 109 -9.27 -5.19 34.72
C VAL A 109 -9.43 -6.01 35.99
N ALA A 110 -9.09 -5.42 37.14
CA ALA A 110 -9.35 -6.02 38.44
C ALA A 110 -10.78 -5.74 38.90
N ASP A 111 -11.46 -6.75 39.42
CA ASP A 111 -12.80 -6.62 39.99
C ASP A 111 -12.78 -5.99 41.39
N HIS A 112 -13.97 -5.84 41.98
CA HIS A 112 -14.17 -5.32 43.33
C HIS A 112 -13.57 -6.19 44.45
N THR A 113 -12.99 -7.35 44.14
CA THR A 113 -12.27 -8.21 45.10
C THR A 113 -10.75 -8.16 44.91
N GLY A 114 -10.27 -7.32 43.98
CA GLY A 114 -8.85 -7.26 43.63
C GLY A 114 -8.38 -8.48 42.83
N MET A 115 -9.29 -9.16 42.13
CA MET A 115 -8.96 -10.26 41.23
C MET A 115 -9.11 -9.83 39.77
N ALA A 116 -8.21 -10.30 38.91
CA ALA A 116 -8.34 -10.16 37.46
C ALA A 116 -8.32 -11.56 36.82
N VAL A 117 -9.32 -11.85 36.00
CA VAL A 117 -9.44 -13.13 35.29
C VAL A 117 -9.66 -12.84 33.82
N MET A 118 -8.68 -13.20 33.00
CA MET A 118 -8.74 -13.19 31.55
C MET A 118 -8.74 -14.65 31.06
N PRO A 119 -9.85 -15.14 30.45
CA PRO A 119 -9.86 -16.45 29.81
C PRO A 119 -8.96 -16.46 28.57
N TRP A 120 -8.79 -17.65 27.95
CA TRP A 120 -8.03 -17.77 26.70
C TRP A 120 -8.52 -16.78 25.65
N THR A 121 -7.68 -15.79 25.37
CA THR A 121 -8.00 -14.69 24.48
C THR A 121 -6.91 -14.62 23.40
N PRO A 122 -7.26 -14.51 22.10
CA PRO A 122 -6.28 -14.31 21.05
C PRO A 122 -5.47 -13.03 21.26
N ILE A 123 -4.16 -13.10 21.02
CA ILE A 123 -3.27 -11.95 21.06
C ILE A 123 -2.44 -11.86 19.78
N ASP A 124 -1.89 -10.69 19.52
CA ASP A 124 -0.94 -10.45 18.44
C ASP A 124 0.50 -10.54 18.99
N PHE A 125 0.93 -11.76 19.34
CA PHE A 125 2.24 -12.03 19.93
C PHE A 125 2.69 -13.45 19.62
N HIS A 126 3.84 -13.63 18.95
CA HIS A 126 4.30 -14.97 18.56
C HIS A 126 4.88 -15.74 19.75
N VAL A 127 4.39 -16.96 20.04
CA VAL A 127 4.80 -17.76 21.22
C VAL A 127 5.84 -18.82 20.87
N LEU A 128 5.91 -19.27 19.61
CA LEU A 128 6.80 -20.35 19.14
C LEU A 128 8.24 -19.87 18.88
N SER A 129 8.90 -19.33 19.90
CA SER A 129 10.31 -18.92 19.84
C SER A 129 11.07 -19.25 21.13
N ASP A 130 12.29 -19.75 20.99
CA ASP A 130 13.21 -19.95 22.13
C ASP A 130 13.62 -18.62 22.78
N ASP A 131 13.59 -17.52 22.02
CA ASP A 131 13.97 -16.18 22.50
C ASP A 131 13.02 -15.62 23.57
N ILE A 132 11.88 -16.27 23.80
CA ILE A 132 10.83 -15.86 24.75
C ILE A 132 10.99 -16.60 26.09
N VAL A 133 11.61 -17.78 26.07
CA VAL A 133 11.80 -18.59 27.28
C VAL A 133 12.79 -17.90 28.21
N GLY A 134 12.43 -17.81 29.50
CA GLY A 134 13.24 -17.15 30.52
C GLY A 134 13.10 -15.62 30.57
N LYS A 135 12.43 -15.01 29.58
CA LYS A 135 12.15 -13.58 29.53
C LYS A 135 11.04 -13.19 30.49
N GLN A 136 10.95 -11.89 30.79
CA GLN A 136 10.03 -11.37 31.81
C GLN A 136 8.71 -10.88 31.23
N VAL A 137 7.65 -11.07 32.02
CA VAL A 137 6.38 -10.38 31.85
C VAL A 137 6.13 -9.50 33.07
N LEU A 138 5.77 -8.25 32.80
CA LEU A 138 5.45 -7.23 33.79
C LEU A 138 3.96 -6.92 33.76
N ILE A 139 3.36 -6.73 34.93
CA ILE A 139 2.02 -6.22 35.09
C ILE A 139 2.12 -4.78 35.58
N VAL A 140 1.65 -3.85 34.76
CA VAL A 140 1.80 -2.42 34.99
C VAL A 140 0.43 -1.78 35.15
N GLU A 141 0.26 -0.96 36.18
CA GLU A 141 -0.97 -0.19 36.38
C GLU A 141 -1.10 0.92 35.32
N GLU A 142 -2.29 1.02 34.72
CA GLU A 142 -2.59 2.03 33.72
C GLU A 142 -2.53 3.45 34.33
N GLY A 143 -1.83 4.37 33.66
CA GLY A 143 -1.69 5.77 34.10
C GLY A 143 -0.59 6.05 35.12
N SER A 144 -0.09 5.06 35.86
CA SER A 144 0.99 5.26 36.85
C SER A 144 2.36 4.73 36.39
N GLN A 145 2.40 3.89 35.35
CA GLN A 145 3.62 3.18 34.89
C GLN A 145 4.34 2.40 36.00
N GLN A 146 3.62 2.04 37.06
CA GLN A 146 4.15 1.30 38.19
C GLN A 146 4.03 -0.21 37.95
N ILE A 147 5.13 -0.94 38.13
CA ILE A 147 5.13 -2.41 38.09
C ILE A 147 4.54 -2.95 39.39
N VAL A 148 3.52 -3.81 39.26
CA VAL A 148 2.76 -4.39 40.37
C VAL A 148 3.19 -5.83 40.62
N ASP A 149 3.17 -6.64 39.56
CA ASP A 149 3.58 -8.04 39.57
C ASP A 149 4.52 -8.31 38.39
N CYS A 150 5.39 -9.31 38.54
CA CYS A 150 6.20 -9.81 37.44
C CYS A 150 6.45 -11.32 37.56
N GLY A 151 6.81 -11.95 36.45
CA GLY A 151 7.22 -13.34 36.38
C GLY A 151 8.08 -13.63 35.16
N ARG A 152 8.71 -14.80 35.12
CA ARG A 152 9.45 -15.29 33.94
C ARG A 152 8.65 -16.35 33.21
N LEU A 153 8.72 -16.35 31.89
CA LEU A 153 8.08 -17.35 31.05
C LEU A 153 8.91 -18.64 31.08
N GLU A 154 8.28 -19.72 31.53
CA GLU A 154 8.87 -21.06 31.60
C GLU A 154 8.01 -22.03 30.78
N VAL A 155 8.66 -23.05 30.22
CA VAL A 155 7.97 -24.07 29.44
C VAL A 155 7.05 -24.90 30.34
N LYS A 156 5.76 -24.94 30.01
CA LYS A 156 4.77 -25.73 30.76
C LYS A 156 4.45 -27.04 30.04
N GLY A 157 4.93 -28.16 30.59
CA GLY A 157 4.64 -29.51 30.10
C GLY A 157 5.90 -30.28 29.71
N ASN A 158 5.78 -31.20 28.75
CA ASN A 158 6.91 -31.98 28.28
C ASN A 158 7.83 -31.12 27.40
N HIS A 159 9.07 -30.92 27.85
CA HIS A 159 10.10 -30.17 27.13
C HIS A 159 10.39 -30.75 25.74
N SER A 160 10.14 -32.04 25.51
CA SER A 160 10.26 -32.63 24.17
C SER A 160 9.14 -32.19 23.23
N THR A 161 7.92 -31.92 23.72
CA THR A 161 6.81 -31.37 22.90
C THR A 161 7.07 -29.90 22.56
N TRP A 162 7.59 -29.12 23.52
CA TRP A 162 8.07 -27.75 23.27
C TRP A 162 9.18 -27.73 22.22
N LEU A 163 10.21 -28.57 22.42
CA LEU A 163 11.26 -28.75 21.44
C LEU A 163 10.73 -29.33 20.13
N GLN A 164 9.67 -30.12 20.08
CA GLN A 164 9.12 -30.62 18.81
C GLN A 164 8.37 -29.52 18.05
N GLU A 165 7.61 -28.67 18.74
CA GLU A 165 6.94 -27.50 18.15
C GLU A 165 7.95 -26.42 17.71
N ILE A 166 9.08 -26.27 18.42
CA ILE A 166 10.14 -25.31 18.07
C ILE A 166 11.18 -25.89 17.11
N SER A 167 11.65 -27.13 17.28
CA SER A 167 12.63 -27.77 16.39
C SER A 167 12.04 -28.15 15.02
N ASN A 168 10.72 -28.39 14.92
CA ASN A 168 10.06 -28.52 13.61
C ASN A 168 9.78 -27.19 12.94
N SER A 169 9.96 -26.07 13.65
CA SER A 169 10.10 -24.81 12.97
C SER A 169 11.58 -24.71 12.60
N THR A 170 11.89 -24.95 11.34
CA THR A 170 13.24 -24.91 10.81
C THR A 170 13.66 -23.46 10.54
N GLY A 171 14.97 -23.19 10.44
CA GLY A 171 15.46 -21.87 10.03
C GLY A 171 14.98 -21.51 8.62
N MET A 172 14.78 -20.21 8.37
CA MET A 172 14.42 -19.68 7.06
C MET A 172 15.67 -19.09 6.41
N SER A 173 15.93 -19.41 5.15
CA SER A 173 16.89 -18.67 4.33
C SER A 173 16.12 -17.81 3.33
N ILE A 174 16.55 -16.55 3.16
CA ILE A 174 16.09 -15.70 2.06
C ILE A 174 17.34 -15.34 1.28
N ALA A 175 17.37 -15.76 0.02
CA ALA A 175 18.43 -15.48 -0.92
C ALA A 175 17.93 -14.46 -1.94
N ILE A 176 18.65 -13.35 -2.05
CA ILE A 176 18.25 -12.17 -2.81
C ILE A 176 19.25 -11.95 -3.93
N GLY A 177 18.82 -12.10 -5.18
CA GLY A 177 19.60 -11.71 -6.36
C GLY A 177 19.52 -10.20 -6.56
N VAL A 178 20.67 -9.54 -6.60
CA VAL A 178 20.78 -8.07 -6.73
C VAL A 178 21.74 -7.71 -7.85
N GLU A 179 21.18 -7.10 -8.89
CA GLU A 179 21.90 -6.46 -9.99
C GLU A 179 21.78 -4.93 -9.84
N GLU A 180 20.96 -4.27 -10.65
CA GLU A 180 20.78 -2.80 -10.65
C GLU A 180 19.45 -2.39 -10.00
N HIS A 181 19.35 -2.63 -8.70
CA HIS A 181 18.10 -2.48 -7.95
C HIS A 181 18.06 -1.28 -7.00
N ALA A 182 18.95 -0.31 -7.15
CA ALA A 182 19.03 0.86 -6.26
C ALA A 182 17.70 1.63 -6.15
N HIS A 183 16.86 1.54 -7.18
CA HIS A 183 15.53 2.15 -7.25
C HIS A 183 14.48 1.42 -6.39
N ALA A 184 14.58 0.10 -6.28
CA ALA A 184 13.60 -0.76 -5.61
C ALA A 184 14.00 -1.14 -4.17
N LEU A 185 15.30 -1.19 -3.88
CA LEU A 185 15.85 -1.51 -2.56
C LEU A 185 15.21 -0.74 -1.39
N PRO A 186 14.92 0.57 -1.45
CA PRO A 186 14.25 1.27 -0.36
C PRO A 186 12.95 0.61 0.10
N TYR A 187 12.14 0.11 -0.84
CA TYR A 187 10.88 -0.55 -0.55
C TYR A 187 11.08 -2.02 -0.17
N PHE A 188 11.94 -2.74 -0.91
CA PHE A 188 12.25 -4.14 -0.63
C PHE A 188 12.87 -4.34 0.77
N LEU A 189 13.79 -3.47 1.16
CA LEU A 189 14.42 -3.49 2.48
C LEU A 189 13.45 -3.07 3.59
N GLY A 190 12.53 -2.15 3.30
CA GLY A 190 11.44 -1.79 4.21
C GLY A 190 10.51 -2.96 4.49
N TRP A 191 10.23 -3.80 3.49
CA TRP A 191 9.55 -5.08 3.70
C TRP A 191 10.36 -6.02 4.59
N LEU A 192 11.65 -6.27 4.31
CA LEU A 192 12.50 -7.14 5.14
C LEU A 192 12.51 -6.72 6.62
N GLU A 193 12.61 -5.42 6.90
CA GLU A 193 12.54 -4.84 8.26
C GLU A 193 11.22 -5.13 8.98
N ASN A 194 10.14 -5.36 8.23
CA ASN A 194 8.77 -5.47 8.73
C ASN A 194 8.13 -6.84 8.51
N ILE A 195 8.89 -7.85 8.08
CA ILE A 195 8.41 -9.23 8.01
C ILE A 195 7.92 -9.67 9.39
N GLU A 196 6.70 -10.21 9.42
CA GLU A 196 6.11 -10.91 10.56
C GLU A 196 6.61 -12.37 10.55
N TYR A 197 7.88 -12.54 10.85
CA TYR A 197 8.50 -13.85 11.04
C TYR A 197 9.69 -13.64 11.99
N PRO A 198 10.01 -14.57 12.91
CA PRO A 198 11.11 -14.39 13.85
C PRO A 198 12.43 -14.10 13.12
N LYS A 199 12.86 -12.83 13.12
CA LYS A 199 14.02 -12.38 12.34
C LYS A 199 15.32 -13.03 12.81
N SER A 200 15.42 -13.36 14.11
CA SER A 200 16.50 -14.15 14.72
C SER A 200 16.68 -15.55 14.11
N ARG A 201 15.77 -15.98 13.23
CA ARG A 201 15.74 -17.27 12.54
C ARG A 201 15.80 -17.15 11.03
N ILE A 202 15.97 -15.94 10.51
CA ILE A 202 16.11 -15.64 9.10
C ILE A 202 17.59 -15.43 8.79
N ASN A 203 18.11 -16.24 7.87
CA ASN A 203 19.39 -16.04 7.22
C ASN A 203 19.17 -15.24 5.93
N LEU A 204 19.74 -14.05 5.84
CA LEU A 204 19.73 -13.25 4.61
C LEU A 204 21.04 -13.45 3.84
N GLN A 205 20.95 -13.76 2.56
CA GLN A 205 22.10 -13.85 1.65
C GLN A 205 21.82 -13.01 0.40
N PHE A 206 22.59 -11.95 0.23
CA PHE A 206 22.52 -11.09 -0.95
C PHE A 206 23.60 -11.48 -1.95
N PHE A 207 23.21 -11.71 -3.19
CA PHE A 207 24.09 -12.01 -4.31
C PHE A 207 24.19 -10.77 -5.20
N LEU A 208 25.37 -10.14 -5.18
CA LEU A 208 25.68 -8.91 -5.91
C LEU A 208 26.30 -9.29 -7.25
N ASN A 209 25.49 -9.29 -8.30
CA ASN A 209 25.89 -9.75 -9.64
C ASN A 209 26.34 -8.59 -10.56
N SER A 210 26.00 -7.35 -10.20
CA SER A 210 26.45 -6.13 -10.89
C SER A 210 26.87 -5.06 -9.86
N ASN A 211 27.69 -4.09 -10.29
CA ASN A 211 28.06 -2.91 -9.50
C ASN A 211 27.89 -1.60 -10.30
N GLU A 212 26.98 -1.58 -11.27
CA GLU A 212 26.77 -0.39 -12.13
C GLU A 212 25.97 0.72 -11.42
N ASP A 213 25.21 0.40 -10.37
CA ASP A 213 24.48 1.36 -9.55
C ASP A 213 24.85 1.32 -8.06
N SER A 214 24.18 2.15 -7.25
CA SER A 214 24.43 2.28 -5.81
C SER A 214 23.87 1.13 -4.94
N SER A 215 23.40 0.02 -5.52
CA SER A 215 22.77 -1.09 -4.78
C SER A 215 23.70 -1.65 -3.69
N SER A 216 24.97 -1.85 -4.04
CA SER A 216 26.01 -2.34 -3.13
C SER A 216 26.22 -1.43 -1.93
N GLU A 217 26.22 -0.11 -2.12
CA GLU A 217 26.38 0.88 -1.06
C GLU A 217 25.15 0.93 -0.15
N GLN A 218 23.96 0.97 -0.74
CA GLN A 218 22.69 0.99 0.01
C GLN A 218 22.56 -0.23 0.92
N LEU A 219 22.92 -1.42 0.41
CA LEU A 219 22.86 -2.66 1.18
C LEU A 219 23.87 -2.70 2.33
N LYS A 220 25.08 -2.14 2.14
CA LYS A 220 26.07 -2.02 3.23
C LYS A 220 25.55 -1.12 4.35
N TRP A 221 25.03 0.06 4.02
CA TRP A 221 24.45 0.98 5.01
C TRP A 221 23.28 0.36 5.75
N TRP A 222 22.40 -0.32 5.03
CA TRP A 222 21.27 -1.04 5.61
C TRP A 222 21.73 -2.16 6.55
N LYS A 223 22.70 -2.99 6.14
CA LYS A 223 23.22 -4.08 6.97
C LYS A 223 23.68 -3.56 8.34
N ASP A 224 24.43 -2.47 8.35
CA ASP A 224 25.00 -1.93 9.59
C ASP A 224 23.94 -1.49 10.59
N SER A 225 22.76 -1.05 10.13
CA SER A 225 21.64 -0.65 10.99
C SER A 225 20.79 -1.81 11.49
N VAL A 226 20.69 -2.92 10.74
CA VAL A 226 19.77 -4.03 11.07
C VAL A 226 20.43 -5.36 11.44
N LYS A 227 21.78 -5.47 11.40
CA LYS A 227 22.51 -6.74 11.59
C LYS A 227 22.14 -7.54 12.84
N ASN A 228 21.69 -6.87 13.90
CA ASN A 228 21.30 -7.51 15.17
C ASN A 228 19.86 -8.05 15.16
N LEU A 229 19.05 -7.70 14.16
CA LEU A 229 17.67 -8.17 14.04
C LEU A 229 17.61 -9.57 13.42
N PHE A 230 18.50 -9.87 12.48
CA PHE A 230 18.49 -11.12 11.71
C PHE A 230 19.48 -12.14 12.27
N HIS A 231 19.25 -13.43 12.02
CA HIS A 231 20.18 -14.50 12.43
C HIS A 231 21.58 -14.28 11.84
N ALA A 232 21.62 -14.00 10.53
CA ALA A 232 22.83 -13.71 9.79
C ALA A 232 22.50 -12.90 8.54
N ILE A 233 23.41 -12.00 8.16
CA ILE A 233 23.35 -11.26 6.89
C ILE A 233 24.69 -11.39 6.18
N SER A 234 24.70 -12.09 5.06
CA SER A 234 25.88 -12.32 4.21
C SER A 234 25.72 -11.69 2.83
N PHE A 235 26.86 -11.28 2.26
CA PHE A 235 26.96 -10.77 0.90
C PHE A 235 27.91 -11.67 0.13
N GLU A 236 27.51 -12.05 -1.06
CA GLU A 236 28.29 -12.83 -2.01
C GLU A 236 28.36 -12.04 -3.32
N LYS A 237 29.54 -12.06 -3.96
CA LYS A 237 29.79 -11.32 -5.20
C LYS A 237 30.11 -12.29 -6.30
N GLU A 238 29.73 -11.95 -7.53
CA GLU A 238 30.20 -12.64 -8.75
C GLU A 238 29.94 -14.15 -8.69
N SER A 239 28.69 -14.55 -8.44
CA SER A 239 28.29 -15.96 -8.47
C SER A 239 27.71 -16.29 -9.85
N ASP A 240 28.38 -17.15 -10.60
CA ASP A 240 27.93 -17.59 -11.94
C ASP A 240 26.51 -18.20 -11.92
N ASN A 241 26.17 -18.92 -10.84
CA ASN A 241 24.84 -19.47 -10.59
C ASN A 241 24.45 -19.24 -9.14
N TRP A 242 23.95 -18.03 -8.87
CA TRP A 242 23.57 -17.61 -7.53
C TRP A 242 22.41 -18.43 -6.96
N LEU A 243 21.51 -18.93 -7.82
CA LEU A 243 20.36 -19.75 -7.42
C LEU A 243 20.80 -21.11 -6.84
N GLU A 244 21.72 -21.82 -7.50
CA GLU A 244 22.28 -23.08 -6.96
C GLU A 244 23.08 -22.81 -5.68
N THR A 245 23.90 -21.75 -5.69
CA THR A 245 24.74 -21.39 -4.55
C THR A 245 23.90 -21.06 -3.32
N ALA A 246 22.79 -20.35 -3.50
CA ALA A 246 21.79 -20.07 -2.48
C ALA A 246 21.15 -21.35 -1.93
N LEU A 247 20.68 -22.24 -2.82
CA LEU A 247 20.03 -23.49 -2.44
C LEU A 247 20.97 -24.39 -1.63
N ARG A 248 22.23 -24.53 -2.06
CA ARG A 248 23.28 -25.26 -1.33
C ARG A 248 23.60 -24.62 0.02
N SER A 249 23.73 -23.30 0.06
CA SER A 249 24.01 -22.55 1.29
C SER A 249 22.91 -22.74 2.33
N ALA A 250 21.63 -22.71 1.92
CA ALA A 250 20.50 -22.93 2.82
C ALA A 250 20.50 -24.36 3.41
N ARG A 251 20.80 -25.37 2.58
CA ARG A 251 20.94 -26.77 3.02
C ARG A 251 22.09 -26.94 4.03
N LEU A 252 23.26 -26.35 3.75
CA LEU A 252 24.42 -26.39 4.66
C LEU A 252 24.13 -25.71 6.01
N LYS A 253 23.38 -24.60 5.99
CA LYS A 253 22.90 -23.89 7.18
C LYS A 253 21.76 -24.62 7.90
N LYS A 254 21.32 -25.78 7.41
CA LYS A 254 20.17 -26.54 7.94
C LYS A 254 18.88 -25.70 8.03
N SER A 255 18.72 -24.76 7.10
CA SER A 255 17.44 -24.09 6.92
C SER A 255 16.44 -25.11 6.39
N GLY A 256 15.22 -25.12 6.91
CA GLY A 256 14.20 -26.02 6.39
C GLY A 256 13.29 -25.34 5.37
N LYS A 257 13.48 -24.05 5.12
CA LYS A 257 12.81 -23.31 4.06
C LYS A 257 13.80 -22.35 3.40
N ILE A 258 13.67 -22.16 2.09
CA ILE A 258 14.36 -21.10 1.35
C ILE A 258 13.37 -20.33 0.49
N LEU A 259 13.52 -19.01 0.47
CA LEU A 259 12.89 -18.12 -0.51
C LEU A 259 14.00 -17.52 -1.39
N LEU A 260 13.85 -17.68 -2.70
CA LEU A 260 14.67 -17.03 -3.73
C LEU A 260 13.85 -15.88 -4.31
N ILE A 261 14.40 -14.67 -4.35
CA ILE A 261 13.66 -13.47 -4.76
C ILE A 261 14.62 -12.39 -5.28
N THR A 262 14.13 -11.45 -6.08
CA THR A 262 14.86 -10.22 -6.46
C THR A 262 14.13 -8.97 -5.93
N PRO A 263 14.79 -7.82 -5.82
CA PRO A 263 14.10 -6.57 -5.47
C PRO A 263 13.10 -6.06 -6.52
N ASP A 264 12.97 -6.70 -7.68
CA ASP A 264 11.88 -6.41 -8.65
C ASP A 264 10.48 -6.69 -8.06
N PHE A 265 10.41 -7.45 -6.97
CA PHE A 265 9.19 -7.79 -6.26
C PHE A 265 8.98 -6.85 -5.07
N ILE A 266 8.08 -5.89 -5.22
CA ILE A 266 7.73 -4.95 -4.16
C ILE A 266 6.61 -5.56 -3.31
N ILE A 267 7.01 -6.29 -2.27
CA ILE A 267 6.10 -6.97 -1.34
C ILE A 267 5.58 -5.99 -0.29
N SER A 268 4.25 -5.89 -0.17
CA SER A 268 3.58 -5.08 0.86
C SER A 268 3.01 -5.93 1.99
N ASP A 269 2.77 -7.22 1.76
CA ASP A 269 2.28 -8.16 2.78
C ASP A 269 3.39 -8.56 3.77
N LYS A 270 3.27 -8.11 5.03
CA LYS A 270 4.19 -8.46 6.12
C LYS A 270 4.15 -9.95 6.48
N THR A 271 3.04 -10.62 6.19
CA THR A 271 2.79 -12.03 6.48
C THR A 271 3.13 -12.96 5.32
N PHE A 272 3.71 -12.43 4.23
CA PHE A 272 4.09 -13.15 3.01
C PHE A 272 4.74 -14.52 3.26
N ILE A 273 5.78 -14.57 4.10
CA ILE A 273 6.50 -15.81 4.42
C ILE A 273 5.63 -16.82 5.18
N GLN A 274 4.76 -16.33 6.07
CA GLN A 274 3.85 -17.20 6.81
C GLN A 274 2.85 -17.86 5.85
N HIS A 275 2.32 -17.08 4.90
CA HIS A 275 1.38 -17.57 3.89
C HIS A 275 2.00 -18.65 3.01
N LEU A 276 3.16 -18.38 2.39
CA LEU A 276 3.89 -19.37 1.60
C LEU A 276 4.20 -20.63 2.40
N GLY A 277 4.55 -20.46 3.68
CA GLY A 277 4.86 -21.56 4.59
C GLY A 277 3.64 -22.32 5.14
N SER A 278 2.43 -21.81 4.92
CA SER A 278 1.15 -22.39 5.37
C SER A 278 0.44 -23.21 4.30
N VAL A 279 0.84 -23.07 3.04
CA VAL A 279 0.32 -23.87 1.92
C VAL A 279 0.67 -25.34 2.18
N PRO A 280 -0.30 -26.21 2.53
CA PRO A 280 0.01 -27.58 2.94
C PRO A 280 0.56 -28.39 1.76
N ASN A 281 1.53 -29.27 2.04
CA ASN A 281 1.94 -30.36 1.14
C ASN A 281 2.60 -29.98 -0.20
N HIS A 282 3.08 -28.75 -0.38
CA HIS A 282 3.85 -28.38 -1.58
C HIS A 282 5.33 -28.19 -1.27
N VAL A 283 6.17 -28.84 -2.08
CA VAL A 283 7.62 -28.73 -1.98
C VAL A 283 8.10 -27.43 -2.59
N VAL A 284 7.49 -27.03 -3.70
CA VAL A 284 7.81 -25.83 -4.47
C VAL A 284 6.55 -24.96 -4.61
N VAL A 285 6.67 -23.69 -4.26
CA VAL A 285 5.60 -22.70 -4.34
C VAL A 285 6.14 -21.45 -5.03
N VAL A 286 5.40 -20.97 -6.04
CA VAL A 286 5.64 -19.71 -6.76
C VAL A 286 4.47 -18.78 -6.50
N PRO A 287 4.61 -17.74 -5.67
CA PRO A 287 3.61 -16.68 -5.57
C PRO A 287 3.47 -15.93 -6.90
N VAL A 288 2.23 -15.79 -7.37
CA VAL A 288 1.90 -14.98 -8.54
C VAL A 288 1.73 -13.54 -8.08
N VAL A 289 2.66 -12.69 -8.48
CA VAL A 289 2.70 -11.26 -8.18
C VAL A 289 2.46 -10.48 -9.47
N ARG A 290 1.35 -9.73 -9.52
CA ARG A 290 0.96 -8.98 -10.71
C ARG A 290 1.76 -7.69 -10.86
N GLY A 291 1.99 -7.31 -12.10
CA GLY A 291 2.39 -5.96 -12.47
C GLY A 291 1.26 -4.97 -12.20
N ILE A 292 1.62 -3.70 -12.23
CA ILE A 292 0.67 -2.61 -11.93
C ILE A 292 -0.34 -2.47 -13.06
N ARG A 293 -1.61 -2.24 -12.68
CA ARG A 293 -2.79 -2.31 -13.56
C ARG A 293 -3.03 -3.70 -14.19
N GLY A 294 -2.39 -4.76 -13.66
CA GLY A 294 -2.68 -6.16 -13.99
C GLY A 294 -2.30 -6.62 -15.39
N LYS A 295 -1.54 -5.82 -16.16
CA LYS A 295 -1.23 -6.12 -17.57
C LYS A 295 -0.17 -7.20 -17.80
N PHE A 296 0.56 -7.55 -16.75
CA PHE A 296 1.58 -8.59 -16.76
C PHE A 296 1.71 -9.14 -15.34
N ALA A 297 2.44 -10.24 -15.17
CA ALA A 297 2.86 -10.76 -13.88
C ALA A 297 4.27 -11.32 -13.99
N ASN A 298 4.74 -11.94 -12.92
CA ASN A 298 6.01 -12.67 -12.88
C ASN A 298 5.96 -14.05 -13.52
N VAL A 299 4.78 -14.48 -13.95
CA VAL A 299 4.58 -15.70 -14.74
C VAL A 299 4.14 -15.28 -16.15
N ASP A 300 4.55 -16.05 -17.15
CA ASP A 300 4.19 -15.77 -18.54
C ASP A 300 2.69 -16.01 -18.81
N ASN A 301 2.12 -15.27 -19.77
CA ASN A 301 0.75 -15.39 -20.26
C ASN A 301 -0.37 -15.19 -19.23
N VAL A 302 -0.33 -14.09 -18.45
CA VAL A 302 -1.47 -13.68 -17.61
C VAL A 302 -2.44 -12.81 -18.40
N ASP A 303 -3.33 -13.43 -19.16
CA ASP A 303 -4.53 -12.78 -19.70
C ASP A 303 -5.77 -13.09 -18.83
N GLU A 304 -6.93 -12.52 -19.19
CA GLU A 304 -8.18 -12.76 -18.44
C GLU A 304 -8.56 -14.25 -18.41
N GLU A 305 -8.23 -14.99 -19.47
CA GLU A 305 -8.45 -16.44 -19.60
C GLU A 305 -7.57 -17.23 -18.63
N PHE A 306 -6.27 -16.91 -18.55
CA PHE A 306 -5.35 -17.49 -17.57
C PHE A 306 -5.76 -17.23 -16.11
N ILE A 307 -6.38 -16.08 -15.82
CA ILE A 307 -6.89 -15.78 -14.48
C ILE A 307 -8.10 -16.66 -14.12
N GLU A 308 -8.98 -16.93 -15.09
CA GLU A 308 -10.08 -17.88 -14.91
C GLU A 308 -9.55 -19.33 -14.76
N GLU A 309 -8.53 -19.72 -15.54
CA GLU A 309 -7.87 -21.02 -15.44
C GLU A 309 -7.08 -21.21 -14.14
N LEU A 310 -6.47 -20.16 -13.58
CA LEU A 310 -5.83 -20.23 -12.26
C LEU A 310 -6.83 -20.59 -11.15
N GLN A 311 -8.13 -20.27 -11.32
CA GLN A 311 -9.15 -20.69 -10.37
C GLN A 311 -9.42 -22.20 -10.41
N THR A 312 -9.06 -22.89 -11.50
CA THR A 312 -9.30 -24.32 -11.73
C THR A 312 -8.02 -25.18 -11.63
N GLU A 313 -6.87 -24.75 -12.16
CA GLU A 313 -5.59 -25.47 -12.09
C GLU A 313 -4.47 -24.59 -11.49
N ARG A 314 -3.88 -25.06 -10.38
CA ARG A 314 -2.86 -24.31 -9.61
C ARG A 314 -1.43 -24.84 -9.76
N PHE A 315 -1.18 -25.70 -10.76
CA PHE A 315 0.11 -26.38 -10.89
C PHE A 315 0.67 -26.21 -12.29
N ILE A 316 1.97 -25.92 -12.36
CA ILE A 316 2.73 -25.91 -13.61
C ILE A 316 3.88 -26.93 -13.52
N ASN A 317 4.34 -27.43 -14.68
CA ASN A 317 5.46 -28.38 -14.75
C ASN A 317 6.55 -27.96 -15.75
N ASP A 318 6.34 -26.87 -16.48
CA ASP A 318 7.12 -26.54 -17.66
C ASP A 318 8.07 -25.36 -17.45
N GLU A 319 7.86 -24.56 -16.41
CA GLU A 319 8.71 -23.42 -16.06
C GLU A 319 8.63 -23.07 -14.57
N VAL A 320 9.65 -22.40 -14.05
CA VAL A 320 9.70 -21.89 -12.67
C VAL A 320 10.04 -20.42 -12.67
N PHE A 321 9.33 -19.65 -11.84
CA PHE A 321 9.49 -18.21 -11.77
C PHE A 321 9.89 -17.76 -10.36
N LEU A 322 10.53 -16.60 -10.27
CA LEU A 322 10.73 -15.91 -8.99
C LEU A 322 9.46 -15.09 -8.63
N PRO A 323 9.16 -14.88 -7.34
CA PRO A 323 9.82 -15.45 -6.18
C PRO A 323 9.57 -16.96 -6.11
N LEU A 324 10.55 -17.71 -5.61
CA LEU A 324 10.48 -19.16 -5.53
C LEU A 324 10.70 -19.61 -4.10
N PHE A 325 9.69 -20.26 -3.52
CA PHE A 325 9.75 -20.82 -2.18
C PHE A 325 9.90 -22.34 -2.23
N VAL A 326 10.90 -22.87 -1.52
CA VAL A 326 11.16 -24.30 -1.44
C VAL A 326 11.15 -24.78 0.00
N ASN A 327 10.34 -25.80 0.27
CA ASN A 327 10.30 -26.50 1.55
C ASN A 327 11.41 -27.55 1.63
N LEU A 328 12.55 -27.16 2.22
CA LEU A 328 13.72 -28.02 2.37
C LEU A 328 13.57 -29.14 3.39
N THR A 329 12.48 -29.17 4.18
CA THR A 329 12.20 -30.31 5.07
C THR A 329 11.56 -31.48 4.33
N ALA A 330 11.03 -31.27 3.12
CA ALA A 330 10.49 -32.35 2.31
C ALA A 330 11.64 -33.21 1.77
N MET A 331 11.55 -34.54 1.89
CA MET A 331 12.61 -35.44 1.40
C MET A 331 12.89 -35.23 -0.10
N ASP A 332 11.84 -35.03 -0.89
CA ASP A 332 11.94 -34.85 -2.33
C ASP A 332 12.67 -33.56 -2.72
N SER A 333 12.71 -32.56 -1.82
CA SER A 333 13.42 -31.30 -2.07
C SER A 333 14.93 -31.49 -2.25
N SER A 334 15.50 -32.62 -1.80
CA SER A 334 16.93 -32.92 -1.92
C SER A 334 17.38 -33.13 -3.37
N TYR A 335 16.46 -33.47 -4.28
CA TYR A 335 16.73 -33.70 -5.70
C TYR A 335 16.64 -32.42 -6.56
N LEU A 336 16.11 -31.33 -6.00
CA LEU A 336 16.00 -30.06 -6.70
C LEU A 336 17.38 -29.40 -6.85
N THR A 337 17.68 -28.88 -8.02
CA THR A 337 18.96 -28.21 -8.32
C THR A 337 18.81 -27.25 -9.49
N PHE A 338 19.58 -26.17 -9.45
CA PHE A 338 19.72 -25.18 -10.53
C PHE A 338 20.97 -25.44 -11.38
N ASP A 339 21.73 -26.51 -11.12
CA ASP A 339 22.98 -26.83 -11.80
C ASP A 339 22.85 -28.11 -12.63
N SER A 340 23.08 -27.99 -13.94
CA SER A 340 22.96 -29.08 -14.89
C SER A 340 23.96 -30.20 -14.62
N GLY A 341 25.11 -29.90 -14.00
CA GLY A 341 26.11 -30.89 -13.59
C GLY A 341 25.61 -31.87 -12.54
N ASN A 342 24.55 -31.52 -11.80
CA ASN A 342 23.90 -32.40 -10.84
C ASN A 342 22.82 -33.31 -11.47
N LEU A 343 22.50 -33.12 -12.75
CA LEU A 343 21.52 -33.91 -13.48
C LEU A 343 22.20 -34.95 -14.39
N LEU A 344 21.99 -36.23 -14.08
CA LEU A 344 22.51 -37.31 -14.90
C LEU A 344 21.95 -37.24 -16.34
N SER A 345 22.83 -37.28 -17.34
CA SER A 345 22.49 -37.27 -18.77
C SER A 345 21.58 -36.11 -19.19
N TYR A 346 21.76 -34.92 -18.60
CA TYR A 346 21.02 -33.72 -18.99
C TYR A 346 21.51 -33.16 -20.33
N VAL A 347 20.57 -32.93 -21.25
CA VAL A 347 20.80 -32.32 -22.56
C VAL A 347 19.71 -31.26 -22.72
N GLY A 348 20.02 -30.02 -22.37
CA GLY A 348 19.10 -28.88 -22.34
C GLY A 348 19.88 -27.57 -22.22
N ALA A 349 19.20 -26.44 -22.04
CA ALA A 349 19.89 -25.16 -21.89
C ALA A 349 20.67 -25.09 -20.57
N SER A 350 21.64 -24.17 -20.49
CA SER A 350 22.34 -23.89 -19.23
C SER A 350 21.57 -22.93 -18.31
N ASP A 351 20.35 -22.53 -18.68
CA ASP A 351 19.55 -21.64 -17.87
C ASP A 351 19.19 -22.30 -16.52
N PRO A 352 19.53 -21.67 -15.37
CA PRO A 352 19.30 -22.27 -14.06
C PRO A 352 17.83 -22.60 -13.78
N THR A 353 16.89 -21.78 -14.25
CA THR A 353 15.46 -22.00 -14.02
C THR A 353 14.92 -23.16 -14.86
N GLU A 354 15.38 -23.31 -16.10
CA GLU A 354 15.08 -24.49 -16.93
C GLU A 354 15.62 -25.77 -16.29
N VAL A 355 16.87 -25.74 -15.79
CA VAL A 355 17.49 -26.87 -15.08
C VAL A 355 16.67 -27.25 -13.84
N PHE A 356 16.22 -26.26 -13.06
CA PHE A 356 15.39 -26.50 -11.88
C PHE A 356 14.06 -27.15 -12.24
N THR A 357 13.37 -26.64 -13.26
CA THR A 357 12.12 -27.23 -13.78
C THR A 357 12.33 -28.69 -14.17
N VAL A 358 13.40 -29.01 -14.90
CA VAL A 358 13.70 -30.39 -15.29
C VAL A 358 14.00 -31.26 -14.07
N SER A 359 14.70 -30.74 -13.05
CA SER A 359 14.96 -31.45 -11.80
C SER A 359 13.67 -31.80 -11.05
N ALA A 360 12.71 -30.86 -10.99
CA ALA A 360 11.41 -31.06 -10.37
C ALA A 360 10.57 -32.07 -11.15
N SER A 361 10.50 -31.92 -12.47
CA SER A 361 9.74 -32.79 -13.37
C SER A 361 10.21 -34.25 -13.34
N ARG A 362 11.53 -34.50 -13.34
CA ARG A 362 12.10 -35.85 -13.19
C ARG A 362 11.65 -36.57 -11.91
N MET A 363 11.42 -35.80 -10.86
CA MET A 363 10.99 -36.30 -9.55
C MET A 363 9.48 -36.22 -9.34
N LYS A 364 8.71 -35.76 -10.34
CA LYS A 364 7.27 -35.52 -10.27
C LYS A 364 6.89 -34.59 -9.12
N ILE A 365 7.74 -33.60 -8.84
CA ILE A 365 7.49 -32.57 -7.84
C ILE A 365 6.69 -31.47 -8.54
N PRO A 366 5.42 -31.24 -8.17
CA PRO A 366 4.61 -30.21 -8.81
C PRO A 366 5.04 -28.82 -8.34
N ILE A 367 5.01 -27.84 -9.24
CA ILE A 367 5.25 -26.43 -8.93
C ILE A 367 3.88 -25.78 -8.69
N TYR A 368 3.61 -25.39 -7.45
CA TYR A 368 2.32 -24.78 -7.08
C TYR A 368 2.33 -23.26 -7.28
N LEU A 369 1.37 -22.74 -8.04
CA LEU A 369 1.14 -21.30 -8.24
C LEU A 369 0.18 -20.75 -7.18
N ASP A 370 0.69 -19.85 -6.34
CA ASP A 370 -0.12 -19.18 -5.33
C ASP A 370 -0.58 -17.79 -5.77
N HIS A 371 -1.84 -17.70 -6.18
CA HIS A 371 -2.52 -16.45 -6.56
C HIS A 371 -3.68 -16.12 -5.61
N ALA A 372 -3.79 -16.80 -4.47
CA ALA A 372 -4.94 -16.67 -3.58
C ALA A 372 -5.02 -15.29 -2.88
N ARG A 373 -3.93 -14.50 -2.92
CA ARG A 373 -3.78 -13.24 -2.20
C ARG A 373 -2.98 -12.24 -3.01
N TYR A 374 -3.25 -10.96 -2.75
CA TYR A 374 -2.41 -9.87 -3.21
C TYR A 374 -1.22 -9.70 -2.25
N TYR A 375 -0.01 -9.93 -2.75
CA TYR A 375 1.23 -9.81 -1.95
C TYR A 375 1.94 -8.47 -2.12
N GLY A 376 1.69 -7.78 -3.23
CA GLY A 376 2.46 -6.63 -3.68
C GLY A 376 2.41 -6.54 -5.21
N PHE A 377 3.40 -5.90 -5.80
CA PHE A 377 3.49 -5.77 -7.25
C PHE A 377 4.89 -6.09 -7.79
N TYR A 378 4.92 -6.47 -9.07
CA TYR A 378 6.12 -6.86 -9.80
C TYR A 378 6.53 -5.78 -10.81
N ILE A 379 7.83 -5.46 -10.85
CA ILE A 379 8.47 -4.61 -11.86
C ILE A 379 9.16 -5.53 -12.86
N LYS A 380 8.81 -5.42 -14.14
CA LYS A 380 9.35 -6.33 -15.15
C LYS A 380 10.88 -6.20 -15.27
N SER A 381 11.59 -7.31 -15.17
CA SER A 381 13.05 -7.35 -15.05
C SER A 381 13.81 -6.93 -16.32
N ASP A 382 13.23 -7.11 -17.50
CA ASP A 382 13.84 -6.82 -18.82
C ASP A 382 13.66 -5.36 -19.28
N MET A 383 13.12 -4.49 -18.42
CA MET A 383 12.94 -3.06 -18.71
C MET A 383 14.23 -2.27 -18.48
N GLU A 384 14.39 -1.19 -19.26
CA GLU A 384 15.43 -0.18 -19.01
C GLU A 384 15.30 0.43 -17.61
N ILE A 385 16.44 0.75 -16.98
CA ILE A 385 16.49 1.18 -15.57
C ILE A 385 15.64 2.42 -15.27
N GLU A 386 15.57 3.37 -16.20
CA GLU A 386 14.76 4.57 -16.02
C GLU A 386 13.26 4.27 -16.15
N ASP A 387 12.88 3.31 -17.00
CA ASP A 387 11.49 2.88 -17.10
C ASP A 387 11.06 2.06 -15.87
N LYS A 388 11.96 1.27 -15.27
CA LYS A 388 11.72 0.64 -13.96
C LYS A 388 11.46 1.67 -12.86
N ARG A 389 12.32 2.72 -12.78
CA ARG A 389 12.16 3.84 -11.84
C ARG A 389 10.86 4.59 -12.03
N ARG A 390 10.48 4.86 -13.28
CA ARG A 390 9.20 5.50 -13.62
C ARG A 390 8.04 4.62 -13.21
N LEU A 391 8.05 3.36 -13.62
CA LEU A 391 6.99 2.41 -13.31
C LEU A 391 6.77 2.33 -11.80
N LEU A 392 7.82 2.15 -11.00
CA LEU A 392 7.74 2.15 -9.54
C LEU A 392 7.09 3.41 -8.96
N ARG A 393 7.47 4.61 -9.45
CA ARG A 393 6.86 5.88 -9.02
C ARG A 393 5.38 5.96 -9.37
N TYR A 394 5.01 5.67 -10.62
CA TYR A 394 3.60 5.67 -11.04
C TYR A 394 2.77 4.63 -10.28
N SER A 395 3.39 3.53 -9.89
CA SER A 395 2.75 2.45 -9.12
C SER A 395 2.40 2.86 -7.71
N VAL A 396 3.36 3.48 -7.02
CA VAL A 396 3.12 4.01 -5.68
C VAL A 396 2.14 5.19 -5.76
N ALA A 397 2.16 5.99 -6.83
CA ALA A 397 1.17 7.04 -7.09
C ALA A 397 -0.24 6.48 -7.29
N ASP A 398 -0.40 5.39 -8.04
CA ASP A 398 -1.69 4.71 -8.23
C ASP A 398 -2.23 4.17 -6.89
N LEU A 399 -1.38 3.53 -6.07
CA LEU A 399 -1.78 3.09 -4.72
C LEU A 399 -2.24 4.25 -3.82
N LEU A 400 -1.52 5.37 -3.85
CA LEU A 400 -1.91 6.59 -3.13
C LEU A 400 -3.24 7.15 -3.66
N ALA A 401 -3.43 7.17 -4.98
CA ALA A 401 -4.66 7.60 -5.62
C ALA A 401 -5.84 6.73 -5.15
N ASP A 402 -5.65 5.42 -5.05
CA ASP A 402 -6.69 4.49 -4.58
C ASP A 402 -6.90 4.47 -3.06
N GLY A 403 -6.06 5.16 -2.29
CA GLY A 403 -6.10 5.11 -0.83
C GLY A 403 -5.63 3.77 -0.25
N TYR A 404 -4.94 2.96 -1.06
CA TYR A 404 -4.30 1.73 -0.59
C TYR A 404 -3.03 2.03 0.20
N PRO A 405 -2.65 1.15 1.15
CA PRO A 405 -1.35 1.24 1.79
C PRO A 405 -0.21 1.20 0.76
N THR A 406 0.70 2.17 0.83
CA THR A 406 1.91 2.16 0.02
C THR A 406 2.92 1.14 0.56
N PRO A 407 3.86 0.65 -0.27
CA PRO A 407 4.93 -0.22 0.20
C PRO A 407 5.73 0.45 1.33
N ILE A 408 6.16 -0.35 2.29
CA ILE A 408 6.87 0.13 3.47
C ILE A 408 8.28 0.54 3.04
N ILE A 409 8.68 1.75 3.38
CA ILE A 409 10.02 2.26 3.07
C ILE A 409 10.97 1.91 4.22
N SER A 410 12.20 1.50 3.88
CA SER A 410 13.27 1.25 4.85
C SER A 410 13.54 2.48 5.72
N ARG A 411 13.80 2.24 7.00
CA ARG A 411 14.20 3.32 7.93
C ARG A 411 15.57 3.91 7.62
N THR A 412 16.41 3.16 6.90
CA THR A 412 17.81 3.52 6.64
C THR A 412 18.02 3.95 5.20
N VAL A 413 17.41 3.25 4.26
CA VAL A 413 17.57 3.51 2.81
C VAL A 413 16.31 4.18 2.29
N ARG A 414 16.44 5.42 1.82
CA ARG A 414 15.29 6.20 1.32
C ARG A 414 15.18 6.09 -0.21
N PRO A 415 13.96 6.13 -0.75
CA PRO A 415 13.76 6.21 -2.19
C PRO A 415 14.35 7.49 -2.74
N TRP A 416 14.86 7.39 -3.96
CA TRP A 416 15.20 8.58 -4.74
C TRP A 416 13.91 9.33 -5.06
N VAL A 417 13.92 10.63 -4.81
CA VAL A 417 12.80 11.53 -5.12
C VAL A 417 13.16 12.29 -6.39
N SER A 418 12.18 12.44 -7.27
CA SER A 418 12.37 13.19 -8.51
C SER A 418 12.54 14.67 -8.21
N GLU A 419 13.41 15.35 -8.96
CA GLU A 419 13.50 16.79 -8.87
C GLU A 419 12.14 17.42 -9.24
N SER A 420 11.71 18.37 -8.42
CA SER A 420 10.45 19.07 -8.60
C SER A 420 10.59 20.06 -9.76
N GLU A 421 9.80 19.90 -10.81
CA GLU A 421 9.89 20.67 -12.05
C GLU A 421 8.53 21.22 -12.51
N LYS A 422 8.57 22.34 -13.25
CA LYS A 422 7.42 22.91 -13.98
C LYS A 422 7.41 22.58 -15.47
N TRP A 423 8.34 21.75 -15.94
CA TRP A 423 8.42 21.23 -17.32
C TRP A 423 8.41 22.30 -18.44
N GLY A 424 8.81 23.54 -18.16
CA GLY A 424 8.81 24.63 -19.15
C GLY A 424 7.51 25.44 -19.23
N VAL A 425 6.56 25.24 -18.31
CA VAL A 425 5.44 26.16 -18.08
C VAL A 425 5.76 27.16 -16.95
N ASN A 426 5.02 28.26 -16.87
CA ASN A 426 5.26 29.27 -15.82
C ASN A 426 4.76 28.82 -14.45
N GLU A 427 3.66 28.09 -14.42
CA GLU A 427 3.00 27.65 -13.19
C GLU A 427 2.17 26.39 -13.46
N ILE A 428 2.18 25.45 -12.52
CA ILE A 428 1.26 24.33 -12.46
C ILE A 428 0.35 24.58 -11.26
N TYR A 429 -0.95 24.71 -11.45
CA TYR A 429 -1.92 24.91 -10.38
C TYR A 429 -2.55 23.59 -9.97
N LEU A 430 -2.72 23.39 -8.66
CA LEU A 430 -3.57 22.33 -8.12
C LEU A 430 -4.78 22.96 -7.43
N ILE A 431 -5.96 22.78 -8.01
CA ILE A 431 -7.23 23.21 -7.43
C ILE A 431 -7.65 22.21 -6.36
N ASN A 432 -7.87 22.69 -5.14
CA ASN A 432 -8.42 21.87 -4.07
C ASN A 432 -9.29 22.71 -3.12
N LEU A 433 -10.41 22.14 -2.69
CA LEU A 433 -11.26 22.74 -1.67
C LEU A 433 -10.57 22.68 -0.30
N LYS A 434 -10.49 23.81 0.40
CA LYS A 434 -9.89 23.89 1.75
C LYS A 434 -10.50 22.91 2.76
N ARG A 435 -11.79 22.58 2.60
CA ARG A 435 -12.49 21.61 3.45
C ARG A 435 -12.19 20.14 3.13
N ARG A 436 -11.40 19.86 2.09
CA ARG A 436 -10.97 18.52 1.62
C ARG A 436 -9.46 18.30 1.83
N PRO A 437 -8.94 18.39 3.08
CA PRO A 437 -7.52 18.23 3.35
C PRO A 437 -7.00 16.83 2.98
N GLU A 438 -7.86 15.81 3.00
CA GLU A 438 -7.53 14.44 2.62
C GLU A 438 -7.17 14.30 1.13
N LYS A 439 -7.89 15.01 0.26
CA LYS A 439 -7.59 15.05 -1.19
C LYS A 439 -6.28 15.79 -1.45
N LEU A 440 -6.06 16.91 -0.74
CA LEU A 440 -4.84 17.69 -0.84
C LEU A 440 -3.61 16.89 -0.38
N GLU A 441 -3.67 16.22 0.78
CA GLU A 441 -2.57 15.43 1.31
C GLU A 441 -2.17 14.30 0.35
N ARG A 442 -3.16 13.65 -0.27
CA ARG A 442 -2.92 12.63 -1.28
C ARG A 442 -2.20 13.20 -2.51
N MET A 443 -2.70 14.30 -3.06
CA MET A 443 -2.08 14.94 -4.23
C MET A 443 -0.68 15.48 -3.94
N LEU A 444 -0.43 16.00 -2.74
CA LEU A 444 0.90 16.41 -2.28
C LEU A 444 1.90 15.25 -2.38
N LYS A 445 1.54 14.07 -1.87
CA LYS A 445 2.39 12.87 -1.94
C LYS A 445 2.61 12.40 -3.37
N ILE A 446 1.57 12.43 -4.21
CA ILE A 446 1.66 12.06 -5.63
C ILE A 446 2.60 13.01 -6.38
N PHE A 447 2.45 14.33 -6.17
CA PHE A 447 3.26 15.33 -6.85
C PHE A 447 4.73 15.30 -6.37
N GLU A 448 4.98 15.08 -5.08
CA GLU A 448 6.35 14.85 -4.56
C GLU A 448 6.99 13.63 -5.22
N LEU A 449 6.28 12.51 -5.28
CA LEU A 449 6.75 11.25 -5.86
C LEU A 449 7.06 11.37 -7.36
N LEU A 450 6.24 12.14 -8.09
CA LEU A 450 6.35 12.32 -9.53
C LEU A 450 7.20 13.54 -9.94
N GLY A 451 7.69 14.34 -8.99
CA GLY A 451 8.54 15.52 -9.26
C GLY A 451 7.78 16.69 -9.89
N VAL A 452 6.55 16.95 -9.45
CA VAL A 452 5.73 18.08 -9.94
C VAL A 452 5.94 19.30 -9.05
N ASP A 453 6.48 20.40 -9.58
CA ASP A 453 6.48 21.70 -8.88
C ASP A 453 5.18 22.43 -9.17
N PHE A 454 4.42 22.73 -8.12
CA PHE A 454 3.07 23.24 -8.25
C PHE A 454 2.73 24.33 -7.23
N LYS A 455 1.70 25.09 -7.56
CA LYS A 455 1.07 26.08 -6.70
C LYS A 455 -0.29 25.57 -6.25
N TYR A 456 -0.45 25.39 -4.94
CA TYR A 456 -1.77 25.17 -4.33
C TYR A 456 -2.70 26.36 -4.65
N TRP A 457 -3.91 26.04 -5.10
CA TRP A 457 -4.95 27.00 -5.40
C TRP A 457 -6.22 26.65 -4.61
N GLU A 458 -6.55 27.48 -3.63
CA GLU A 458 -7.76 27.32 -2.82
C GLU A 458 -9.01 27.48 -3.70
N ALA A 459 -9.73 26.37 -3.90
CA ALA A 459 -10.95 26.33 -4.69
C ALA A 459 -12.08 27.10 -4.00
N VAL A 460 -12.98 27.67 -4.81
CA VAL A 460 -14.19 28.33 -4.32
C VAL A 460 -15.19 27.28 -3.87
N ASP A 461 -15.49 27.29 -2.58
CA ASP A 461 -16.47 26.39 -1.99
C ASP A 461 -17.90 26.80 -2.38
N GLY A 462 -18.55 25.96 -3.19
CA GLY A 462 -19.95 26.14 -3.58
C GLY A 462 -20.93 26.22 -2.40
N TRP A 463 -20.60 25.65 -1.24
CA TRP A 463 -21.45 25.76 -0.05
C TRP A 463 -21.30 27.09 0.69
N ARG A 464 -20.31 27.91 0.32
CA ARG A 464 -20.00 29.21 0.96
C ARG A 464 -19.89 30.33 -0.07
N LEU A 465 -20.78 30.32 -1.06
CA LEU A 465 -20.80 31.34 -2.11
C LEU A 465 -21.15 32.74 -1.58
N GLU A 466 -21.90 32.84 -0.49
CA GLU A 466 -22.32 34.13 0.10
C GLU A 466 -21.14 35.07 0.46
N ASP A 467 -19.97 34.50 0.77
CA ASP A 467 -18.75 35.24 1.09
C ASP A 467 -17.91 35.60 -0.15
N VAL A 468 -18.32 35.16 -1.34
CA VAL A 468 -17.54 35.27 -2.58
C VAL A 468 -17.85 36.60 -3.29
N PRO A 469 -16.86 37.51 -3.47
CA PRO A 469 -17.10 38.84 -4.05
C PRO A 469 -17.74 38.79 -5.45
N GLU A 470 -17.32 37.83 -6.27
CA GLU A 470 -17.82 37.67 -7.65
C GLU A 470 -19.31 37.31 -7.73
N MET A 471 -19.94 36.84 -6.65
CA MET A 471 -21.37 36.46 -6.67
C MET A 471 -22.31 37.60 -7.06
N LYS A 472 -21.91 38.87 -6.81
CA LYS A 472 -22.71 40.04 -7.21
C LYS A 472 -22.77 40.23 -8.72
N GLU A 473 -21.80 39.68 -9.45
CA GLU A 473 -21.67 39.80 -10.90
C GLU A 473 -22.28 38.59 -11.62
N ILE A 474 -22.54 37.50 -10.88
CA ILE A 474 -23.02 36.24 -11.45
C ILE A 474 -24.49 36.32 -11.80
N LYS A 475 -24.80 36.02 -13.07
CA LYS A 475 -26.14 35.74 -13.56
C LYS A 475 -26.09 34.45 -14.36
N GLN A 476 -26.88 33.45 -13.96
CA GLN A 476 -27.02 32.24 -14.76
C GLN A 476 -27.64 32.59 -16.11
N LEU A 477 -27.22 31.90 -17.16
CA LEU A 477 -27.88 32.02 -18.46
C LEU A 477 -29.34 31.54 -18.32
N PRO A 478 -30.37 32.37 -18.59
CA PRO A 478 -31.75 31.99 -18.31
C PRO A 478 -32.25 30.76 -19.07
N SER A 479 -31.70 30.49 -20.25
CA SER A 479 -32.01 29.32 -21.08
C SER A 479 -31.22 28.06 -20.70
N TYR A 480 -30.30 28.15 -19.74
CA TYR A 480 -29.53 26.98 -19.30
C TYR A 480 -30.38 26.08 -18.40
N LEU A 481 -30.43 24.81 -18.78
CA LEU A 481 -30.93 23.71 -17.96
C LEU A 481 -29.97 22.54 -18.10
N ASP A 482 -29.52 21.99 -16.98
CA ASP A 482 -28.69 20.80 -16.90
C ASP A 482 -29.19 19.72 -17.88
N PRO A 483 -28.35 19.22 -18.80
CA PRO A 483 -28.77 18.27 -19.83
C PRO A 483 -29.47 17.02 -19.29
N PHE A 484 -29.07 16.55 -18.10
CA PHE A 484 -29.56 15.29 -17.52
C PHE A 484 -30.81 15.47 -16.65
N HIS A 485 -30.80 16.41 -15.70
CA HIS A 485 -31.88 16.58 -14.72
C HIS A 485 -32.80 17.77 -15.02
N LYS A 486 -32.54 18.52 -16.11
CA LYS A 486 -33.34 19.66 -16.56
C LYS A 486 -33.56 20.72 -15.47
N ARG A 487 -32.48 21.08 -14.77
CA ARG A 487 -32.47 22.03 -13.64
C ARG A 487 -31.49 23.19 -13.85
N PRO A 488 -31.62 24.33 -13.13
CA PRO A 488 -30.58 25.34 -13.05
C PRO A 488 -29.27 24.82 -12.44
N MET A 489 -28.19 25.61 -12.53
CA MET A 489 -26.90 25.24 -11.95
C MET A 489 -26.99 25.09 -10.42
N LYS A 490 -26.33 24.07 -9.89
CA LYS A 490 -26.05 23.90 -8.47
C LYS A 490 -24.94 24.85 -8.04
N THR A 491 -24.90 25.13 -6.74
CA THR A 491 -23.90 26.01 -6.13
C THR A 491 -22.47 25.48 -6.26
N GLY A 492 -22.28 24.15 -6.23
CA GLY A 492 -21.00 23.49 -6.50
C GLY A 492 -20.50 23.71 -7.93
N GLU A 493 -21.38 23.69 -8.93
CA GLU A 493 -21.02 23.99 -10.33
C GLU A 493 -20.53 25.43 -10.49
N ILE A 494 -21.13 26.37 -9.75
CA ILE A 494 -20.64 27.77 -9.70
C ILE A 494 -19.28 27.87 -9.02
N GLY A 495 -19.09 27.19 -7.88
CA GLY A 495 -17.81 27.14 -7.18
C GLY A 495 -16.68 26.59 -8.05
N CYS A 496 -16.96 25.51 -8.80
CA CYS A 496 -16.02 24.96 -9.78
C CYS A 496 -15.67 26.01 -10.86
N PHE A 497 -16.66 26.61 -11.51
CA PHE A 497 -16.43 27.64 -12.53
C PHE A 497 -15.56 28.79 -11.99
N LEU A 498 -15.89 29.32 -10.81
CA LEU A 498 -15.17 30.44 -10.21
C LEU A 498 -13.72 30.07 -9.85
N SER A 499 -13.46 28.82 -9.47
CA SER A 499 -12.12 28.33 -9.18
C SER A 499 -11.21 28.44 -10.42
N HIS A 500 -11.68 27.97 -11.58
CA HIS A 500 -10.96 28.11 -12.84
C HIS A 500 -10.91 29.56 -13.34
N TYR A 501 -12.03 30.30 -13.26
CA TYR A 501 -12.09 31.70 -13.67
C TYR A 501 -11.05 32.57 -12.94
N ARG A 502 -10.85 32.34 -11.63
CA ARG A 502 -9.82 33.06 -10.87
C ARG A 502 -8.39 32.69 -11.32
N ILE A 503 -8.13 31.45 -11.77
CA ILE A 503 -6.85 31.11 -12.39
C ILE A 503 -6.68 31.84 -13.71
N TRP A 504 -7.70 31.90 -14.57
CA TRP A 504 -7.62 32.66 -15.82
C TRP A 504 -7.28 34.13 -15.55
N LYS A 505 -7.89 34.73 -14.52
CA LYS A 505 -7.56 36.10 -14.08
C LYS A 505 -6.10 36.20 -13.63
N ASP A 506 -5.59 35.25 -12.85
CA ASP A 506 -4.18 35.21 -12.40
C ASP A 506 -3.22 35.13 -13.59
N VAL A 507 -3.51 34.25 -14.57
CA VAL A 507 -2.73 34.10 -15.81
C VAL A 507 -2.64 35.42 -16.57
N VAL A 508 -3.76 36.12 -16.77
CA VAL A 508 -3.79 37.40 -17.47
C VAL A 508 -3.08 38.50 -16.68
N GLN A 509 -3.37 38.60 -15.38
CA GLN A 509 -2.80 39.65 -14.51
C GLN A 509 -1.27 39.52 -14.40
N ARG A 510 -0.76 38.30 -14.21
CA ARG A 510 0.68 38.01 -14.10
C ARG A 510 1.35 37.84 -15.46
N LYS A 511 0.60 37.86 -16.56
CA LYS A 511 1.08 37.64 -17.94
C LYS A 511 1.84 36.32 -18.10
N LEU A 512 1.32 35.25 -17.53
CA LEU A 512 1.89 33.91 -17.67
C LEU A 512 1.64 33.41 -19.09
N SER A 513 2.69 33.06 -19.84
CA SER A 513 2.59 32.66 -21.25
C SER A 513 1.83 31.34 -21.42
N ARG A 514 2.10 30.36 -20.56
CA ARG A 514 1.42 29.07 -20.50
C ARG A 514 1.45 28.47 -19.10
N VAL A 515 0.35 27.83 -18.71
CA VAL A 515 0.19 27.18 -17.41
C VAL A 515 -0.46 25.81 -17.56
N ILE A 516 -0.35 24.98 -16.52
CA ILE A 516 -1.10 23.74 -16.38
C ILE A 516 -2.03 23.89 -15.17
N VAL A 517 -3.25 23.37 -15.29
CA VAL A 517 -4.22 23.33 -14.21
C VAL A 517 -4.61 21.88 -13.99
N PHE A 518 -4.54 21.42 -12.74
CA PHE A 518 -4.97 20.11 -12.28
C PHE A 518 -6.02 20.25 -11.16
N GLU A 519 -6.98 19.33 -11.13
CA GLU A 519 -7.91 19.13 -10.00
C GLU A 519 -7.35 18.10 -8.99
N ASP A 520 -8.05 17.90 -7.87
CA ASP A 520 -7.57 17.09 -6.73
C ASP A 520 -8.06 15.63 -6.70
N ASP A 521 -8.88 15.26 -7.68
CA ASP A 521 -9.55 13.97 -7.83
C ASP A 521 -9.12 13.24 -9.11
N LEU A 522 -7.85 13.39 -9.46
CA LEU A 522 -7.22 12.72 -10.59
C LEU A 522 -6.19 11.67 -10.16
N ARG A 523 -5.83 10.81 -11.12
CA ARG A 523 -4.61 9.99 -11.12
C ARG A 523 -3.84 10.23 -12.41
N PHE A 524 -2.52 10.02 -12.39
CA PHE A 524 -1.73 10.09 -13.62
C PHE A 524 -1.75 8.74 -14.35
N ALA A 525 -2.03 8.77 -15.63
CA ALA A 525 -1.84 7.61 -16.50
C ALA A 525 -0.35 7.28 -16.59
N SER A 526 -0.02 6.00 -16.83
CA SER A 526 1.36 5.57 -17.01
C SER A 526 2.05 6.41 -18.09
N PHE A 527 3.24 6.91 -17.78
CA PHE A 527 4.03 7.80 -18.64
C PHE A 527 3.31 9.12 -19.03
N GLY A 528 2.32 9.55 -18.23
CA GLY A 528 1.51 10.73 -18.51
C GLY A 528 2.31 12.03 -18.47
N LEU A 529 3.25 12.18 -17.54
CA LEU A 529 4.09 13.37 -17.44
C LEU A 529 5.07 13.48 -18.61
N GLU A 530 5.61 12.36 -19.04
CA GLU A 530 6.50 12.27 -20.20
C GLU A 530 5.77 12.76 -21.45
N ARG A 531 4.52 12.33 -21.68
CA ARG A 531 3.70 12.86 -22.79
C ARG A 531 3.48 14.37 -22.72
N ILE A 532 3.34 14.94 -21.53
CA ILE A 532 3.24 16.40 -21.35
C ILE A 532 4.55 17.08 -21.75
N LYS A 533 5.70 16.56 -21.30
CA LYS A 533 7.03 17.10 -21.67
C LYS A 533 7.24 17.05 -23.17
N GLU A 534 6.95 15.90 -23.79
CA GLU A 534 7.06 15.70 -25.24
C GLU A 534 6.12 16.62 -26.03
N LEU A 535 4.88 16.82 -25.54
CA LEU A 535 3.96 17.78 -26.14
C LEU A 535 4.53 19.21 -26.08
N LEU A 536 5.09 19.63 -24.94
CA LEU A 536 5.66 20.97 -24.79
C LEU A 536 6.83 21.21 -25.76
N GLU A 537 7.70 20.21 -25.94
CA GLU A 537 8.77 20.24 -26.95
C GLU A 537 8.22 20.41 -28.37
N ASP A 538 7.18 19.64 -28.73
CA ASP A 538 6.58 19.67 -30.06
C ASP A 538 5.88 21.02 -30.34
N LEU A 539 5.23 21.60 -29.33
CA LEU A 539 4.59 22.93 -29.41
C LEU A 539 5.63 24.04 -29.59
N ASP A 540 6.76 23.95 -28.89
CA ASP A 540 7.86 24.92 -29.02
C ASP A 540 8.54 24.83 -30.39
N ALA A 541 8.71 23.61 -30.91
CA ALA A 541 9.31 23.39 -32.23
C ALA A 541 8.39 23.82 -33.38
N SER A 542 7.09 23.55 -33.28
CA SER A 542 6.12 23.82 -34.35
C SER A 542 5.60 25.26 -34.35
N LEU A 543 5.67 25.96 -33.22
CA LEU A 543 5.03 27.25 -32.97
C LEU A 543 3.51 27.22 -33.27
N LEU A 544 2.88 26.06 -33.10
CA LEU A 544 1.45 25.91 -33.31
C LEU A 544 0.68 26.89 -32.41
N PRO A 545 -0.23 27.71 -32.96
CA PRO A 545 -1.07 28.53 -32.12
C PRO A 545 -2.15 27.70 -31.41
N TRP A 546 -2.17 27.71 -30.08
CA TRP A 546 -3.14 27.00 -29.26
C TRP A 546 -3.62 27.87 -28.09
N ASP A 547 -4.82 27.57 -27.58
CA ASP A 547 -5.40 28.29 -26.44
C ASP A 547 -5.63 27.37 -25.24
N LEU A 548 -6.19 26.18 -25.47
CA LEU A 548 -6.47 25.18 -24.43
C LEU A 548 -6.13 23.78 -24.94
N ILE A 549 -5.46 22.98 -24.11
CA ILE A 549 -5.18 21.57 -24.40
C ILE A 549 -5.64 20.72 -23.22
N TYR A 550 -6.60 19.82 -23.43
CA TYR A 550 -7.01 18.88 -22.39
C TYR A 550 -5.92 17.85 -22.09
N LEU A 551 -5.66 17.63 -20.80
CA LEU A 551 -4.76 16.58 -20.29
C LEU A 551 -5.55 15.40 -19.68
N GLY A 552 -6.76 15.66 -19.20
CA GLY A 552 -7.75 14.68 -18.79
C GLY A 552 -9.16 15.23 -19.02
N ARG A 553 -9.99 14.46 -19.72
CA ARG A 553 -11.36 14.83 -20.11
C ARG A 553 -12.21 13.59 -20.36
N LYS A 554 -13.52 13.77 -20.47
CA LYS A 554 -14.46 12.79 -21.05
C LYS A 554 -14.95 13.30 -22.40
N LYS A 555 -14.68 12.55 -23.47
CA LYS A 555 -15.24 12.86 -24.80
C LYS A 555 -16.74 12.57 -24.80
N ASN A 556 -17.53 13.57 -25.17
CA ASN A 556 -19.00 13.50 -25.21
C ASN A 556 -19.55 13.67 -26.64
N SER A 557 -18.70 13.54 -27.66
CA SER A 557 -19.06 13.62 -29.06
C SER A 557 -18.78 12.32 -29.78
N GLU A 558 -19.62 11.97 -30.76
CA GLU A 558 -19.35 10.88 -31.71
C GLU A 558 -18.42 11.31 -32.85
N LYS A 559 -18.16 12.62 -33.00
CA LYS A 559 -17.30 13.15 -34.05
C LYS A 559 -15.86 12.64 -33.90
N GLU A 560 -15.24 12.33 -35.04
CA GLU A 560 -13.84 11.91 -35.07
C GLU A 560 -12.90 13.06 -34.69
N GLU A 561 -11.84 12.72 -33.98
CA GLU A 561 -10.75 13.62 -33.63
C GLU A 561 -9.49 13.16 -34.38
N THR A 562 -8.71 14.12 -34.88
CA THR A 562 -7.60 13.83 -35.80
C THR A 562 -6.27 14.31 -35.22
N TRP A 563 -5.24 13.49 -35.45
CA TRP A 563 -3.86 13.82 -35.10
C TRP A 563 -3.39 15.13 -35.73
N VAL A 564 -2.77 15.97 -34.92
CA VAL A 564 -2.13 17.20 -35.40
C VAL A 564 -0.75 16.82 -35.94
N ARG A 565 -0.47 17.17 -37.20
CA ARG A 565 0.81 16.85 -37.85
C ARG A 565 1.99 17.42 -37.07
N ASN A 566 3.12 16.71 -37.09
CA ASN A 566 4.38 17.06 -36.41
C ASN A 566 4.30 17.11 -34.87
N HIS A 567 3.29 16.46 -34.28
CA HIS A 567 3.16 16.32 -32.83
C HIS A 567 2.98 14.84 -32.48
N ARG A 568 3.67 14.38 -31.44
CA ARG A 568 3.64 12.98 -30.99
C ARG A 568 2.34 12.61 -30.30
N HIS A 569 1.78 13.55 -29.51
CA HIS A 569 0.65 13.29 -28.60
C HIS A 569 -0.52 14.27 -28.75
N LEU A 570 -0.61 15.06 -29.83
CA LEU A 570 -1.63 16.11 -29.97
C LEU A 570 -2.72 15.72 -30.98
N SER A 571 -3.98 15.89 -30.56
CA SER A 571 -5.17 15.68 -31.40
C SER A 571 -6.14 16.86 -31.31
N THR A 572 -7.01 17.04 -32.30
CA THR A 572 -8.15 17.96 -32.22
C THR A 572 -9.09 17.56 -31.09
N ALA A 573 -9.78 18.52 -30.46
CA ALA A 573 -10.78 18.23 -29.43
C ALA A 573 -12.19 18.61 -29.90
N GLU A 574 -13.12 17.69 -29.72
CA GLU A 574 -14.56 17.90 -29.89
C GLU A 574 -15.26 18.09 -28.54
N TYR A 575 -16.60 18.16 -28.53
CA TYR A 575 -17.38 18.35 -27.30
C TYR A 575 -17.00 17.37 -26.19
N SER A 576 -16.66 17.91 -25.03
CA SER A 576 -16.04 17.18 -23.91
C SER A 576 -16.51 17.73 -22.58
N TYR A 577 -16.57 16.85 -21.59
CA TYR A 577 -16.72 17.19 -20.19
C TYR A 577 -15.43 16.96 -19.41
N TRP A 578 -15.47 17.38 -18.15
CA TRP A 578 -14.40 17.32 -17.16
C TRP A 578 -13.23 18.25 -17.46
N THR A 579 -12.74 18.86 -16.37
CA THR A 579 -11.55 19.72 -16.35
C THR A 579 -10.44 19.16 -15.46
N LEU A 580 -10.40 17.83 -15.27
CA LEU A 580 -9.42 17.08 -14.45
C LEU A 580 -8.00 17.63 -14.60
N GLY A 581 -7.58 17.89 -15.85
CA GLY A 581 -6.44 18.73 -16.10
C GLY A 581 -6.40 19.30 -17.51
N TYR A 582 -5.83 20.50 -17.65
CA TYR A 582 -5.63 21.15 -18.95
C TYR A 582 -4.44 22.12 -18.93
N MET A 583 -3.89 22.37 -20.12
CA MET A 583 -2.95 23.46 -20.38
C MET A 583 -3.72 24.68 -20.88
N LEU A 584 -3.28 25.88 -20.48
CA LEU A 584 -3.89 27.14 -20.89
C LEU A 584 -2.81 28.14 -21.29
N SER A 585 -2.98 28.76 -22.47
CA SER A 585 -2.13 29.86 -22.91
C SER A 585 -2.65 31.20 -22.40
N LEU A 586 -1.77 32.22 -22.35
CA LEU A 586 -2.16 33.59 -22.00
C LEU A 586 -3.32 34.11 -22.87
N GLU A 587 -3.28 33.79 -24.16
CA GLU A 587 -4.28 34.22 -25.12
C GLU A 587 -5.61 33.48 -24.91
N GLY A 588 -5.55 32.18 -24.61
CA GLY A 588 -6.73 31.41 -24.21
C GLY A 588 -7.40 32.00 -22.96
N ALA A 589 -6.62 32.32 -21.93
CA ALA A 589 -7.14 32.93 -20.71
C ALA A 589 -7.85 34.28 -20.98
N ARG A 590 -7.30 35.12 -21.87
CA ARG A 590 -7.95 36.38 -22.28
C ARG A 590 -9.27 36.13 -22.98
N LYS A 591 -9.30 35.26 -23.99
CA LYS A 591 -10.53 34.91 -24.72
C LYS A 591 -11.64 34.43 -23.78
N LEU A 592 -11.29 33.60 -22.80
CA LEU A 592 -12.23 33.07 -21.81
C LEU A 592 -12.75 34.17 -20.85
N ILE A 593 -11.98 35.21 -20.54
CA ILE A 593 -12.44 36.31 -19.68
C ILE A 593 -13.24 37.33 -20.48
N ASP A 594 -12.76 37.70 -21.67
CA ASP A 594 -13.33 38.77 -22.50
C ASP A 594 -14.75 38.47 -23.01
N ALA A 595 -15.11 37.18 -23.10
CA ALA A 595 -16.47 36.76 -23.39
C ALA A 595 -17.47 37.04 -22.25
N ASN A 596 -17.02 37.59 -21.13
CA ASN A 596 -17.80 38.01 -19.97
C ASN A 596 -18.71 36.90 -19.39
N PRO A 597 -18.13 35.76 -18.98
CA PRO A 597 -18.90 34.58 -18.60
C PRO A 597 -19.75 34.76 -17.35
N LEU A 598 -19.33 35.60 -16.39
CA LEU A 598 -20.06 35.76 -15.12
C LEU A 598 -21.49 36.30 -15.35
N SER A 599 -21.69 37.15 -16.35
CA SER A 599 -23.00 37.73 -16.67
C SER A 599 -24.00 36.77 -17.34
N LYS A 600 -23.54 35.57 -17.72
CA LYS A 600 -24.29 34.55 -18.48
C LYS A 600 -23.70 33.16 -18.19
N LEU A 601 -23.63 32.84 -16.91
CA LEU A 601 -22.93 31.68 -16.40
C LEU A 601 -23.57 30.37 -16.88
N VAL A 602 -22.73 29.46 -17.32
CA VAL A 602 -22.99 28.03 -17.55
C VAL A 602 -21.85 27.24 -16.89
N PRO A 603 -21.98 25.93 -16.64
CA PRO A 603 -20.88 25.13 -16.10
C PRO A 603 -19.61 25.23 -16.97
N VAL A 604 -18.44 25.05 -16.36
CA VAL A 604 -17.16 25.15 -17.07
C VAL A 604 -17.08 24.15 -18.22
N ASP A 605 -17.64 22.95 -18.01
CA ASP A 605 -17.75 21.87 -18.99
C ASP A 605 -18.56 22.26 -20.23
N GLU A 606 -19.52 23.17 -20.10
CA GLU A 606 -20.30 23.68 -21.24
C GLU A 606 -19.62 24.92 -21.83
N TYR A 607 -19.02 25.76 -20.98
CA TYR A 607 -18.40 27.02 -21.38
C TYR A 607 -17.20 26.82 -22.31
N LEU A 608 -16.29 25.90 -22.00
CA LEU A 608 -15.08 25.69 -22.80
C LEU A 608 -15.42 25.21 -24.23
N PRO A 609 -16.28 24.19 -24.44
CA PRO A 609 -16.72 23.81 -25.78
C PRO A 609 -17.51 24.89 -26.50
N ILE A 610 -18.31 25.70 -25.80
CA ILE A 610 -19.00 26.86 -26.41
C ILE A 610 -17.95 27.81 -26.99
N MET A 611 -16.95 28.19 -26.19
CA MET A 611 -15.91 29.13 -26.63
C MET A 611 -15.05 28.59 -27.78
N ALA A 612 -14.98 27.27 -27.94
CA ALA A 612 -14.30 26.60 -29.06
C ALA A 612 -15.20 26.33 -30.29
N ASP A 613 -16.48 26.74 -30.26
CA ASP A 613 -17.49 26.46 -31.29
C ASP A 613 -17.70 24.95 -31.53
N LYS A 614 -17.61 24.16 -30.46
CA LYS A 614 -17.77 22.69 -30.47
C LYS A 614 -19.03 22.20 -29.75
N HIS A 615 -19.76 23.08 -29.08
CA HIS A 615 -20.92 22.74 -28.27
C HIS A 615 -22.15 22.40 -29.13
N PRO A 616 -22.94 21.35 -28.82
CA PRO A 616 -24.09 20.94 -29.62
C PRO A 616 -25.32 21.86 -29.49
N ASN A 617 -25.47 22.55 -28.35
CA ASN A 617 -26.57 23.49 -28.13
C ASN A 617 -26.28 24.88 -28.74
N GLU A 618 -26.94 25.20 -29.86
CA GLU A 618 -26.80 26.47 -30.57
C GLU A 618 -27.38 27.67 -29.80
N GLU A 619 -28.46 27.45 -29.03
CA GLU A 619 -29.11 28.51 -28.24
C GLU A 619 -28.13 29.05 -27.20
N TRP A 620 -27.54 28.16 -26.40
CA TRP A 620 -26.55 28.55 -25.40
C TRP A 620 -25.32 29.20 -26.05
N SER A 621 -24.83 28.60 -27.13
CA SER A 621 -23.67 29.10 -27.87
C SER A 621 -23.89 30.51 -28.42
N SER A 622 -25.12 30.85 -28.84
CA SER A 622 -25.45 32.16 -29.42
C SER A 622 -25.17 33.34 -28.46
N HIS A 623 -25.18 33.11 -27.15
CA HIS A 623 -24.91 34.13 -26.15
C HIS A 623 -23.42 34.47 -26.02
N PHE A 624 -22.51 33.71 -26.62
CA PHE A 624 -21.06 33.89 -26.50
C PHE A 624 -20.44 34.22 -27.85
N GLN A 625 -19.65 35.30 -27.91
CA GLN A 625 -18.89 35.74 -29.07
C GLN A 625 -17.63 36.51 -28.61
N PRO A 626 -16.50 36.41 -29.32
CA PRO A 626 -16.23 35.46 -30.41
C PRO A 626 -15.92 34.04 -29.89
N ARG A 627 -16.43 33.00 -30.56
CA ARG A 627 -16.18 31.58 -30.22
C ARG A 627 -14.96 31.04 -30.99
N ASN A 628 -13.78 31.58 -30.68
CA ASN A 628 -12.54 31.31 -31.42
C ASN A 628 -11.42 30.70 -30.56
N LEU A 629 -11.77 29.98 -29.50
CA LEU A 629 -10.83 29.26 -28.64
C LEU A 629 -10.25 28.05 -29.41
N ARG A 630 -8.94 28.04 -29.63
CA ARG A 630 -8.22 26.94 -30.30
C ARG A 630 -7.99 25.82 -29.30
N MET A 631 -8.83 24.80 -29.38
CA MET A 631 -8.92 23.71 -28.41
C MET A 631 -8.37 22.40 -28.98
N TYR A 632 -7.47 21.77 -28.23
CA TYR A 632 -6.86 20.48 -28.56
C TYR A 632 -6.93 19.54 -27.34
N THR A 633 -6.47 18.32 -27.52
CA THR A 633 -6.34 17.32 -26.46
C THR A 633 -5.02 16.59 -26.61
N LEU A 634 -4.40 16.27 -25.49
CA LEU A 634 -3.37 15.25 -25.45
C LEU A 634 -4.02 13.88 -25.70
N TYR A 635 -3.36 13.02 -26.47
CA TYR A 635 -3.77 11.64 -26.68
C TYR A 635 -2.54 10.72 -26.78
N PRO A 636 -2.47 9.64 -25.97
CA PRO A 636 -3.37 9.31 -24.86
C PRO A 636 -3.35 10.36 -23.74
N LEU A 637 -4.45 10.46 -22.97
CA LEU A 637 -4.58 11.40 -21.86
C LEU A 637 -3.50 11.17 -20.79
N SER A 638 -3.06 12.23 -20.10
CA SER A 638 -2.06 12.13 -19.03
C SER A 638 -2.66 11.94 -17.66
N VAL A 639 -3.90 12.38 -17.47
CA VAL A 639 -4.63 12.20 -16.22
C VAL A 639 -6.01 11.61 -16.47
N GLU A 640 -6.42 10.78 -15.53
CA GLU A 640 -7.68 10.03 -15.52
C GLU A 640 -8.39 10.34 -14.19
N PRO A 641 -9.72 10.21 -14.10
CA PRO A 641 -10.40 10.42 -12.82
C PRO A 641 -9.92 9.38 -11.81
N GLN A 642 -9.83 9.77 -10.54
CA GLN A 642 -9.53 8.85 -9.46
C GLN A 642 -10.58 7.74 -9.37
N LYS A 643 -11.87 8.11 -9.51
CA LYS A 643 -13.02 7.21 -9.53
C LYS A 643 -13.98 7.63 -10.64
N TYR A 644 -14.62 6.65 -11.26
CA TYR A 644 -15.69 6.88 -12.24
C TYR A 644 -17.04 6.98 -11.54
N THR A 645 -18.01 7.63 -12.19
CA THR A 645 -19.39 7.78 -11.68
C THR A 645 -20.10 6.46 -11.39
N THR A 646 -19.59 5.34 -11.93
CA THR A 646 -20.10 3.99 -11.73
C THR A 646 -19.55 3.30 -10.50
N ASP A 647 -18.53 3.88 -9.84
CA ASP A 647 -17.83 3.24 -8.73
C ASP A 647 -18.63 3.40 -7.42
N PRO A 648 -18.69 2.35 -6.57
CA PRO A 648 -19.58 2.31 -5.39
C PRO A 648 -19.31 3.39 -4.33
N ASP A 649 -18.14 4.02 -4.37
CA ASP A 649 -17.70 5.06 -3.43
C ASP A 649 -17.37 6.40 -4.15
N TYR A 650 -18.01 6.67 -5.30
CA TYR A 650 -17.89 7.93 -6.01
C TYR A 650 -18.63 9.05 -5.25
N VAL A 651 -17.94 10.18 -5.02
CA VAL A 651 -18.48 11.37 -4.35
C VAL A 651 -18.11 12.59 -5.19
N SER A 652 -19.09 13.47 -5.45
CA SER A 652 -18.89 14.64 -6.30
C SER A 652 -19.26 15.92 -5.56
N ASP A 653 -18.25 16.72 -5.24
CA ASP A 653 -18.45 18.00 -4.53
C ASP A 653 -19.27 19.02 -5.36
N THR A 654 -19.35 18.84 -6.68
CA THR A 654 -20.21 19.64 -7.58
C THR A 654 -21.64 19.10 -7.61
N GLU A 655 -21.85 17.79 -7.75
CA GLU A 655 -23.18 17.19 -7.83
C GLU A 655 -23.89 17.06 -6.48
N ASP A 656 -23.17 16.97 -5.36
CA ASP A 656 -23.79 16.79 -4.03
C ASP A 656 -24.26 18.11 -3.39
N SER A 657 -24.27 19.21 -4.16
CA SER A 657 -24.60 20.56 -3.68
C SER A 657 -26.04 21.00 -3.99
N THR A 658 -26.49 22.07 -3.34
CA THR A 658 -27.88 22.56 -3.45
C THR A 658 -28.13 23.31 -4.76
N ILE A 659 -29.37 23.24 -5.25
CA ILE A 659 -29.84 24.02 -6.42
C ILE A 659 -30.09 25.46 -5.98
N ILE A 660 -29.71 26.42 -6.82
CA ILE A 660 -30.01 27.84 -6.58
C ILE A 660 -31.51 28.09 -6.79
N GLN A 661 -32.20 28.53 -5.75
CA GLN A 661 -33.56 29.04 -5.89
C GLN A 661 -33.51 30.36 -6.65
N SER A 662 -34.05 30.39 -7.87
CA SER A 662 -34.25 31.61 -8.63
C SER A 662 -35.16 32.55 -7.83
N GLY A 663 -34.63 33.67 -7.35
CA GLY A 663 -35.43 34.67 -6.65
C GLY A 663 -36.38 35.40 -7.59
N GLN A 664 -37.66 35.01 -7.58
CA GLN A 664 -38.93 35.72 -7.91
C GLN A 664 -40.03 34.78 -7.36
N ASP A 665 -40.90 35.05 -6.37
CA ASP A 665 -41.52 36.26 -5.83
C ASP A 665 -41.67 36.15 -4.31
N SER A 666 -41.16 37.15 -3.58
CA SER A 666 -41.64 37.46 -2.24
C SER A 666 -42.93 38.28 -2.35
N HIS A 667 -44.05 37.68 -2.71
CA HIS A 667 -45.40 38.17 -2.39
C HIS A 667 -46.46 37.15 -2.81
N LYS A 668 -47.41 36.86 -1.89
CA LYS A 668 -48.59 36.00 -2.00
C LYS A 668 -48.39 34.49 -1.77
N ARG A 669 -48.35 34.13 -0.49
CA ARG A 669 -49.12 32.99 0.05
C ARG A 669 -49.67 33.38 1.42
N ASP A 670 -50.62 34.29 1.39
CA ASP A 670 -51.77 34.22 2.30
C ASP A 670 -52.98 33.88 1.42
N GLU A 671 -53.79 32.96 1.92
CA GLU A 671 -55.10 32.52 1.42
C GLU A 671 -55.15 31.37 0.39
N LEU A 672 -55.61 30.24 0.94
CA LEU A 672 -56.33 29.08 0.39
C LEU A 672 -55.55 27.96 -0.30
#